data_AF-A0A932ILH5-F1
#
_entry.id   AF-A0A932ILH5-F1
#
_cell.length_a   1.000
_cell.length_b   1.000
_cell.length_c   1.000
_cell.angle_alpha   90.00
_cell.angle_beta   90.00
_cell.angle_gamma   90.00
#
_symmetry.space_group_name_H-M   'P 1'
#
loop_
_entity.id
_entity.type
_entity.pdbx_description
1 polymer ?
#
loop_
_entity_poly.entity_id
_entity_poly.type
_entity_poly.pdbx_seq_one_letter_code
_entity_poly.pdbx_strand_id
1 'polypeptide(L)'
;ALGCAEERAPIDRTQPNGIKKEYFAGEWYYQRTVIDVPASSGFTFVGNSGEMEKIKFDLQEGYLYVRRTTEFIKNADDKKAKGNKYSGEIVGAFRVVSHFDVRHAYNSTTGEEMNVLEENTFDRPWFEREYVRIDWSNNLVHNMDMDFERASIEGVPYYPQDTAADGTKNPDAPHFETDGSYFDITSRMFARAGTTYYEGYGEIPLCWLLGNEFVECGPGEYGIRHSFKKLDPKHQYVPKPYKGAETDMFGFFWAERLGYDSKDGIKFSYKERYLSRHNIWENWTDSAGKAIPEKDRKVRPIVYHVNGDFPDDLKATARKVAGQWNKVFKEVVQVTGNAYKGDMFILCENNPVKAGDPAQCGKAGDAPRLGDIRYSFMAYVPKYMTYGLLGLGPSNKDPDTGEILSGMAYLYHHNNVAAYRTQEMVELLNGTRDPSKFISGTDMTDWVEQFKNGQARFQPSSLEDAAKMVERLTEREEAKYWQDRQVPITEADEKAQQAKGFDTWVQPHLDALFNAGIRNGQAIQSDAVLKQFEGTPLEKMLMSPELKMAAGLPPNAQVDEKMLNEASPLRKNFAKFLGDRSKLREQYAAEHDCMYLADMADDAMMGLAKDLKDKKPEEVYNIIKDSLYTAVFAHEVGHSLGLMHNFGGSDDVVNYFDDYWKLRTADGTVKPRLVDPMTDAERDGKIYNYGYSSIMDYAGRYTIDGGGVGKYDRAAMLFGYANKVEVFLDAGTKANEGIWKDWFDGRGEILKFWTFGPEVWHYTRVYGLLKDKMWQSDNRVLVDASTLSADLSKAKTEEGDKVRVPYIHCSHSRSDLSDSCLTRDFGADSYERMKNYLDEWDTWYITRAFTRGSVGVNNWSYASRWYGRLYQKIKQWHDMYGLYSALLPQFYSPAIMKKFFTDAEKGWGGETWAVQNGFNYLMQTILMPDIGSYSQVTQPDGTKLYKVGQGSVTLGVDQARYYSTNWSFSGQGGKE
;
A
#
# COMPACT_ATOMS: atom_id res chain seq x y z
N ALA A 1 -4.70 55.03 64.84
CA ALA A 1 -4.09 54.58 63.57
C ALA A 1 -3.07 53.50 63.88
N LEU A 2 -3.48 52.23 63.78
CA LEU A 2 -2.59 51.06 63.73
C LEU A 2 -2.46 50.74 62.23
N GLY A 3 -1.27 50.89 61.67
CA GLY A 3 -0.95 50.39 60.33
C GLY A 3 -0.56 48.93 60.46
N CYS A 4 -1.47 48.02 60.12
CA CYS A 4 -1.12 46.62 59.89
C CYS A 4 -0.22 46.56 58.64
N ALA A 5 1.00 46.05 58.79
CA ALA A 5 1.85 45.72 57.65
C ALA A 5 1.17 44.59 56.87
N GLU A 6 0.85 44.84 55.60
CA GLU A 6 0.40 43.79 54.67
C GLU A 6 1.52 42.75 54.52
N GLU A 7 1.15 41.48 54.66
CA GLU A 7 2.01 40.34 54.40
C GLU A 7 2.40 40.38 52.91
N ARG A 8 3.68 40.61 52.63
CA ARG A 8 4.18 40.70 51.25
C ARG A 8 4.10 39.32 50.61
N ALA A 9 3.69 39.25 49.35
CA ALA A 9 3.74 38.00 48.59
C ALA A 9 5.15 37.37 48.69
N PRO A 10 5.23 36.04 48.86
CA PRO A 10 6.51 35.35 49.02
C PRO A 10 7.41 35.56 47.80
N ILE A 11 8.71 35.73 48.05
CA ILE A 11 9.71 35.82 46.99
C ILE A 11 9.93 34.41 46.47
N ASP A 12 9.40 34.12 45.28
CA ASP A 12 9.56 32.83 44.63
C ASP A 12 10.95 32.71 43.98
N ARG A 13 11.78 31.80 44.49
CA ARG A 13 13.09 31.44 43.91
C ARG A 13 13.09 30.07 43.24
N THR A 14 11.93 29.44 43.12
CA THR A 14 11.81 28.17 42.39
C THR A 14 12.18 28.37 40.92
N GLN A 15 12.76 27.33 40.33
CA GLN A 15 13.11 27.31 38.92
C GLN A 15 11.96 26.62 38.15
N PRO A 16 11.73 27.01 36.88
CA PRO A 16 10.69 26.40 36.07
C PRO A 16 10.91 24.88 35.87
N ASN A 17 9.89 24.20 35.36
CA ASN A 17 9.91 22.77 34.99
C ASN A 17 10.03 21.78 36.18
N GLY A 18 9.57 22.17 37.37
CA GLY A 18 9.32 21.24 38.46
C GLY A 18 8.02 20.45 38.25
N ILE A 19 8.11 19.13 38.05
CA ILE A 19 6.94 18.26 37.85
C ILE A 19 6.64 17.53 39.15
N LYS A 20 5.38 17.54 39.60
CA LYS A 20 4.95 16.71 40.73
C LYS A 20 5.11 15.24 40.40
N LYS A 21 5.71 14.44 41.28
CA LYS A 21 5.91 13.00 41.04
C LYS A 21 4.60 12.24 40.80
N GLU A 22 3.51 12.69 41.44
CA GLU A 22 2.16 12.13 41.25
C GLU A 22 1.69 12.20 39.78
N TYR A 23 2.24 13.13 39.00
CA TYR A 23 1.95 13.26 37.57
C TYR A 23 2.22 11.94 36.83
N PHE A 24 3.31 11.24 37.16
CA PHE A 24 3.73 10.00 36.50
C PHE A 24 2.98 8.75 36.97
N ALA A 25 2.09 8.85 37.95
CA ALA A 25 1.37 7.71 38.50
C ALA A 25 0.37 7.12 37.48
N GLY A 26 0.19 5.80 37.51
CA GLY A 26 -0.73 5.06 36.64
C GLY A 26 -0.06 4.43 35.42
N GLU A 27 -0.87 3.93 34.51
CA GLU A 27 -0.43 3.37 33.22
C GLU A 27 -0.64 4.41 32.10
N TRP A 28 0.23 4.36 31.10
CA TRP A 28 0.27 5.32 30.00
C TRP A 28 0.42 4.59 28.65
N TYR A 29 -0.16 5.16 27.61
CA TYR A 29 0.23 4.88 26.24
C TYR A 29 1.47 5.68 25.90
N TYR A 30 2.42 5.06 25.21
CA TYR A 30 3.63 5.67 24.73
C TYR A 30 3.79 5.42 23.23
N GLN A 31 4.05 6.49 22.49
CA GLN A 31 4.31 6.42 21.06
C GLN A 31 5.46 7.33 20.66
N ARG A 32 6.22 6.89 19.66
CA ARG A 32 7.31 7.64 19.05
C ARG A 32 6.96 7.93 17.60
N THR A 33 7.07 9.20 17.20
CA THR A 33 6.79 9.62 15.83
C THR A 33 7.90 10.53 15.33
N VAL A 34 8.44 10.25 14.15
CA VAL A 34 9.38 11.11 13.45
C VAL A 34 8.62 12.35 12.96
N ILE A 35 9.02 13.55 13.40
CA ILE A 35 8.37 14.81 13.03
C ILE A 35 9.23 15.68 12.11
N ASP A 36 10.54 15.43 12.06
CA ASP A 36 11.46 16.14 11.18
C ASP A 36 12.62 15.22 10.71
N VAL A 37 12.99 15.34 9.45
CA VAL A 37 14.09 14.61 8.80
C VAL A 37 14.84 15.52 7.83
N PRO A 38 16.16 15.36 7.58
CA PRO A 38 16.86 16.12 6.55
C PRO A 38 16.33 15.76 5.16
N ALA A 39 16.24 16.74 4.26
CA ALA A 39 15.68 16.55 2.93
C ALA A 39 16.44 15.51 2.08
N SER A 40 17.76 15.37 2.30
CA SER A 40 18.62 14.42 1.58
C SER A 40 18.60 13.00 2.15
N SER A 41 18.11 12.82 3.38
CA SER A 41 18.16 11.53 4.07
C SER A 41 17.04 10.61 3.60
N GLY A 42 17.36 9.32 3.42
CA GLY A 42 16.46 8.38 2.78
C GLY A 42 16.22 7.05 3.49
N PHE A 43 16.60 6.93 4.76
CA PHE A 43 16.26 5.73 5.54
C PHE A 43 15.04 5.90 6.46
N THR A 44 14.54 7.13 6.67
CA THR A 44 13.34 7.42 7.48
C THR A 44 12.63 8.67 6.97
N PHE A 45 11.39 8.88 7.40
CA PHE A 45 10.50 9.93 6.91
C PHE A 45 9.61 10.51 8.02
N VAL A 46 9.12 11.74 7.82
CA VAL A 46 8.13 12.36 8.72
C VAL A 46 6.86 11.51 8.76
N GLY A 47 6.38 11.15 9.94
CA GLY A 47 5.23 10.27 10.12
C GLY A 47 5.59 8.81 10.35
N ASN A 48 6.84 8.40 10.14
CA ASN A 48 7.31 7.08 10.57
C ASN A 48 7.17 6.95 12.09
N SER A 49 6.48 5.90 12.55
CA SER A 49 6.17 5.67 13.96
C SER A 49 6.45 4.23 14.36
N GLY A 50 6.83 4.02 15.62
CA GLY A 50 6.96 2.68 16.19
C GLY A 50 5.61 2.04 16.54
N GLU A 51 5.66 0.82 17.06
CA GLU A 51 4.48 0.22 17.69
C GLU A 51 4.10 0.98 18.97
N MET A 52 2.80 1.14 19.23
CA MET A 52 2.35 1.83 20.43
C MET A 52 2.43 0.90 21.65
N GLU A 53 2.95 1.44 22.75
CA GLU A 53 3.27 0.68 23.96
C GLU A 53 2.40 1.08 25.15
N LYS A 54 2.15 0.13 26.05
CA LYS A 54 1.61 0.41 27.39
C LYS A 54 2.74 0.43 28.39
N ILE A 55 2.88 1.54 29.12
CA ILE A 55 4.03 1.80 29.97
C ILE A 55 3.62 2.25 31.37
N LYS A 56 4.55 2.07 32.30
CA LYS A 56 4.56 2.68 33.63
C LYS A 56 5.89 3.41 33.82
N PHE A 57 5.85 4.51 34.55
CA PHE A 57 7.05 5.22 34.93
C PHE A 57 7.66 4.61 36.20
N ASP A 58 8.96 4.34 36.16
CA ASP A 58 9.78 3.89 37.28
C ASP A 58 10.81 4.97 37.60
N LEU A 59 10.48 5.79 38.59
CA LEU A 59 11.30 6.93 39.00
C LEU A 59 12.36 6.48 40.02
N GLN A 60 13.63 6.61 39.62
CA GLN A 60 14.82 6.32 40.42
C GLN A 60 15.57 7.62 40.73
N GLU A 61 16.56 7.56 41.63
CA GLU A 61 17.31 8.75 42.09
C GLU A 61 18.00 9.52 40.94
N GLY A 62 18.55 8.80 39.95
CA GLY A 62 19.25 9.39 38.82
C GLY A 62 18.52 9.34 37.47
N TYR A 63 17.47 8.53 37.36
CA TYR A 63 16.82 8.22 36.09
C TYR A 63 15.31 8.01 36.24
N LEU A 64 14.56 8.48 35.24
CA LEU A 64 13.18 8.10 35.00
C LEU A 64 13.18 7.01 33.93
N TYR A 65 12.87 5.77 34.32
CA TYR A 65 12.69 4.68 33.37
C TYR A 65 11.23 4.59 32.92
N VAL A 66 11.02 4.44 31.63
CA VAL A 66 9.73 4.12 31.01
C VAL A 66 9.73 2.63 30.79
N ARG A 67 8.83 1.90 31.46
CA ARG A 67 8.80 0.43 31.45
C ARG A 67 7.53 -0.10 30.82
N ARG A 68 7.65 -1.01 29.85
CA ARG A 68 6.51 -1.72 29.27
C ARG A 68 5.76 -2.49 30.37
N THR A 69 4.44 -2.41 30.40
CA THR A 69 3.59 -3.17 31.34
C THR A 69 3.12 -4.50 30.78
N THR A 70 3.18 -4.63 29.46
CA THR A 70 2.81 -5.79 28.66
C THR A 70 4.03 -6.70 28.40
N GLU A 71 3.87 -8.02 28.56
CA GLU A 71 4.89 -8.98 28.10
C GLU A 71 4.92 -9.00 26.57
N PHE A 72 6.11 -9.14 25.96
CA PHE A 72 6.22 -9.24 24.49
C PHE A 72 5.57 -10.52 23.96
N ILE A 73 5.82 -11.66 24.64
CA ILE A 73 5.15 -12.94 24.42
C ILE A 73 4.35 -13.27 25.67
N LYS A 74 3.04 -13.42 25.51
CA LYS A 74 2.11 -13.65 26.63
C LYS A 74 2.46 -14.95 27.36
N ASN A 75 2.63 -14.87 28.68
CA ASN A 75 3.00 -15.94 29.61
C ASN A 75 4.46 -16.43 29.50
N ALA A 76 5.32 -15.83 28.68
CA ALA A 76 6.69 -16.35 28.47
C ALA A 76 7.58 -16.20 29.70
N ASP A 77 7.42 -15.13 30.48
CA ASP A 77 8.26 -14.87 31.66
C ASP A 77 7.81 -15.67 32.91
N ASP A 78 6.67 -16.37 32.85
CA ASP A 78 6.12 -17.25 33.89
C ASP A 78 6.08 -16.65 35.32
N LYS A 79 6.03 -15.31 35.43
CA LYS A 79 6.18 -14.63 36.73
C LYS A 79 4.92 -14.69 37.60
N LYS A 80 3.73 -14.81 37.00
CA LYS A 80 2.48 -15.05 37.73
C LYS A 80 2.49 -16.38 38.49
N ALA A 81 3.06 -17.45 37.92
CA ALA A 81 3.19 -18.74 38.58
C ALA A 81 4.19 -18.71 39.76
N LYS A 82 5.15 -17.79 39.71
CA LYS A 82 6.20 -17.61 40.74
C LYS A 82 5.90 -16.48 41.75
N GLY A 83 4.73 -15.86 41.69
CA GLY A 83 4.34 -14.76 42.59
C GLY A 83 5.10 -13.44 42.39
N ASN A 84 5.87 -13.31 41.31
CA ASN A 84 6.68 -12.14 41.00
C ASN A 84 5.95 -11.20 40.02
N LYS A 85 6.13 -9.88 40.17
CA LYS A 85 5.60 -8.89 39.22
C LYS A 85 6.49 -8.81 37.98
N TYR A 86 5.90 -8.66 36.79
CA TYR A 86 6.63 -8.36 35.57
C TYR A 86 7.39 -7.03 35.73
N SER A 87 8.71 -7.09 35.56
CA SER A 87 9.60 -5.95 35.78
C SER A 87 9.51 -4.94 34.64
N GLY A 88 8.99 -5.32 33.47
CA GLY A 88 8.87 -4.45 32.30
C GLY A 88 10.21 -4.19 31.61
N GLU A 89 10.25 -4.45 30.31
CA GLU A 89 11.37 -3.98 29.46
C GLU A 89 11.41 -2.44 29.46
N ILE A 90 12.61 -1.88 29.42
CA ILE A 90 12.80 -0.43 29.44
C ILE A 90 12.68 0.08 28.00
N VAL A 91 11.74 1.00 27.79
CA VAL A 91 11.37 1.54 26.48
C VAL A 91 11.74 3.02 26.29
N GLY A 92 12.16 3.64 27.39
CA GLY A 92 12.61 5.03 27.46
C GLY A 92 13.39 5.23 28.76
N ALA A 93 14.37 6.12 28.75
CA ALA A 93 15.10 6.50 29.95
C ALA A 93 15.56 7.95 29.87
N PHE A 94 15.18 8.75 30.87
CA PHE A 94 15.50 10.16 30.97
C PHE A 94 16.31 10.43 32.24
N ARG A 95 17.26 11.36 32.19
CA ARG A 95 18.09 11.70 33.35
C ARG A 95 17.29 12.57 34.31
N VAL A 96 17.36 12.27 35.61
CA VAL A 96 16.83 13.15 36.65
C VAL A 96 17.90 14.19 37.01
N VAL A 97 17.51 15.46 37.00
CA VAL A 97 18.38 16.58 37.39
C VAL A 97 18.36 16.77 38.90
N SER A 98 17.16 16.79 39.49
CA SER A 98 16.99 16.96 40.94
C SER A 98 15.62 16.46 41.41
N HIS A 99 15.57 16.02 42.68
CA HIS A 99 14.34 15.82 43.43
C HIS A 99 14.26 16.91 44.51
N PHE A 100 13.14 17.62 44.62
CA PHE A 100 13.02 18.75 45.55
C PHE A 100 11.60 18.94 46.09
N ASP A 101 11.51 19.71 47.16
CA ASP A 101 10.25 20.22 47.70
C ASP A 101 10.18 21.73 47.53
N VAL A 102 8.99 22.26 47.26
CA VAL A 102 8.76 23.71 47.25
C VAL A 102 8.25 24.10 48.62
N ARG A 103 9.08 24.82 49.39
CA ARG A 103 8.72 25.26 50.75
C ARG A 103 9.34 26.60 51.11
N HIS A 104 8.85 27.19 52.20
CA HIS A 104 9.46 28.38 52.77
C HIS A 104 10.87 28.06 53.26
N ALA A 105 11.84 28.85 52.81
CA ALA A 105 13.20 28.82 53.33
C ALA A 105 13.15 29.12 54.83
N TYR A 106 13.99 28.49 55.64
CA TYR A 106 13.98 28.66 57.08
C TYR A 106 15.40 28.76 57.62
N ASN A 107 15.56 29.37 58.78
CA ASN A 107 16.84 29.38 59.46
C ASN A 107 17.10 28.01 60.09
N SER A 108 18.15 27.31 59.63
CA SER A 108 18.50 25.97 60.10
C SER A 108 18.86 25.88 61.59
N THR A 109 19.15 27.01 62.25
CA THR A 109 19.47 27.08 63.69
C THR A 109 18.24 27.39 64.55
N THR A 110 17.31 28.23 64.08
CA THR A 110 16.16 28.72 64.87
C THR A 110 14.81 28.15 64.44
N GLY A 111 14.71 27.58 63.23
CA GLY A 111 13.45 27.06 62.67
C GLY A 111 12.51 28.12 62.11
N GLU A 112 12.87 29.41 62.16
CA GLU A 112 12.02 30.51 61.68
C GLU A 112 11.90 30.49 60.16
N GLU A 113 10.66 30.43 59.65
CA GLU A 113 10.34 30.51 58.23
C GLU A 113 10.52 31.94 57.70
N MET A 114 11.17 32.03 56.54
CA MET A 114 11.39 33.25 55.79
C MET A 114 10.34 33.38 54.68
N ASN A 115 10.06 34.61 54.27
CA ASN A 115 9.13 34.90 53.17
C ASN A 115 9.75 34.66 51.77
N VAL A 116 10.43 33.53 51.60
CA VAL A 116 11.12 33.12 50.38
C VAL A 116 10.78 31.65 50.11
N LEU A 117 10.21 31.34 48.95
CA LEU A 117 10.01 29.96 48.52
C LEU A 117 11.29 29.46 47.83
N GLU A 118 11.77 28.29 48.22
CA GLU A 118 12.98 27.68 47.66
C GLU A 118 12.78 26.19 47.32
N GLU A 119 13.64 25.67 46.43
CA GLU A 119 13.73 24.24 46.11
C GLU A 119 14.59 23.53 47.14
N ASN A 120 13.95 22.83 48.07
CA ASN A 120 14.64 22.09 49.11
C ASN A 120 15.06 20.69 48.63
N THR A 121 16.36 20.41 48.67
CA THR A 121 16.95 19.16 48.16
C THR A 121 17.68 18.34 49.23
N PHE A 122 17.46 18.61 50.53
CA PHE A 122 18.25 17.99 51.60
C PHE A 122 17.46 17.54 52.82
N ASP A 123 16.27 18.07 53.10
CA ASP A 123 15.57 17.77 54.36
C ASP A 123 14.82 16.44 54.36
N ARG A 124 14.32 15.99 53.21
CA ARG A 124 13.71 14.67 53.03
C ARG A 124 14.57 13.79 52.12
N PRO A 125 14.58 12.45 52.29
CA PRO A 125 15.13 11.54 51.30
C PRO A 125 14.52 11.77 49.92
N TRP A 126 15.28 11.54 48.84
CA TRP A 126 14.85 11.89 47.48
C TRP A 126 13.48 11.30 47.10
N PHE A 127 13.13 10.10 47.57
CA PHE A 127 11.88 9.42 47.24
C PHE A 127 10.65 10.04 47.91
N GLU A 128 10.80 10.71 49.06
CA GLU A 128 9.69 11.36 49.80
C GLU A 128 9.39 12.79 49.32
N ARG A 129 10.27 13.37 48.49
CA ARG A 129 10.09 14.71 47.94
C ARG A 129 8.96 14.76 46.92
N GLU A 130 8.28 15.88 46.79
CA GLU A 130 7.07 16.02 45.96
C GLU A 130 7.38 16.30 44.49
N TYR A 131 8.46 17.02 44.19
CA TYR A 131 8.81 17.45 42.84
C TYR A 131 10.05 16.73 42.31
N VAL A 132 10.09 16.61 41.00
CA VAL A 132 11.24 16.13 40.23
C VAL A 132 11.46 17.03 39.02
N ARG A 133 12.73 17.29 38.72
CA ARG A 133 13.17 17.92 37.47
C ARG A 133 13.86 16.88 36.62
N ILE A 134 13.37 16.74 35.38
CA ILE A 134 13.84 15.73 34.43
C ILE A 134 14.47 16.44 33.24
N ASP A 135 15.61 15.93 32.81
CA ASP A 135 16.26 16.32 31.57
C ASP A 135 15.61 15.56 30.41
N TRP A 136 14.69 16.24 29.73
CA TRP A 136 14.00 15.73 28.55
C TRP A 136 14.82 15.84 27.26
N SER A 137 16.02 16.42 27.32
CA SER A 137 16.81 16.73 26.12
C SER A 137 17.32 15.50 25.39
N ASN A 138 17.44 14.36 26.08
CA ASN A 138 17.94 13.12 25.51
C ASN A 138 17.21 11.90 26.09
N ASN A 139 16.73 11.02 25.23
CA ASN A 139 16.26 9.69 25.62
C ASN A 139 17.43 8.71 25.48
N LEU A 140 17.83 8.08 26.58
CA LEU A 140 18.97 7.17 26.62
C LEU A 140 18.67 5.77 26.05
N VAL A 141 17.39 5.48 25.77
CA VAL A 141 16.99 4.24 25.12
C VAL A 141 16.88 4.48 23.62
N HIS A 142 17.63 3.65 22.92
CA HIS A 142 17.93 3.70 21.51
C HIS A 142 17.59 2.30 20.93
N ASN A 143 17.03 2.22 19.72
CA ASN A 143 16.89 0.97 18.94
C ASN A 143 15.73 0.04 19.29
N MET A 144 14.62 0.57 19.77
CA MET A 144 13.55 -0.28 20.27
C MET A 144 12.58 -0.78 19.19
N ASP A 145 12.06 0.10 18.31
CA ASP A 145 10.96 -0.25 17.39
C ASP A 145 11.03 0.39 16.00
N MET A 146 12.02 1.24 15.75
CA MET A 146 12.25 1.81 14.42
C MET A 146 13.47 1.13 13.79
N ASP A 147 13.26 0.46 12.65
CA ASP A 147 14.28 -0.41 12.03
C ASP A 147 15.58 0.31 11.68
N PHE A 148 15.51 1.62 11.41
CA PHE A 148 16.71 2.42 11.16
C PHE A 148 17.59 2.64 12.39
N GLU A 149 17.03 2.55 13.60
CA GLU A 149 17.79 2.77 14.83
C GLU A 149 18.75 1.61 15.11
N ARG A 150 18.40 0.38 14.69
CA ARG A 150 19.10 -0.87 15.05
C ARG A 150 20.60 -0.93 14.74
N ALA A 151 21.13 -0.05 13.89
CA ALA A 151 22.49 -0.18 13.38
C ALA A 151 23.54 0.82 13.89
N SER A 152 23.16 2.02 14.33
CA SER A 152 24.03 2.99 15.04
C SER A 152 23.30 4.32 15.19
N ILE A 153 23.09 4.76 16.43
CA ILE A 153 22.55 6.07 16.75
C ILE A 153 23.31 6.72 17.91
N GLU A 154 23.35 8.04 17.89
CA GLU A 154 23.87 8.88 18.96
C GLU A 154 22.81 9.92 19.31
N GLY A 155 22.25 9.86 20.52
CA GLY A 155 21.32 10.87 21.01
C GLY A 155 22.00 12.23 21.13
N VAL A 156 21.31 13.29 20.69
CA VAL A 156 21.79 14.67 20.78
C VAL A 156 20.97 15.39 21.83
N PRO A 157 21.59 15.95 22.89
CA PRO A 157 20.88 16.79 23.84
C PRO A 157 20.22 17.97 23.09
N TYR A 158 18.89 17.96 23.01
CA TYR A 158 18.11 18.99 22.35
C TYR A 158 17.03 19.51 23.30
N TYR A 159 17.14 20.78 23.68
CA TYR A 159 16.12 21.45 24.49
C TYR A 159 15.55 22.65 23.73
N PRO A 160 14.33 22.56 23.18
CA PRO A 160 13.66 23.69 22.55
C PRO A 160 13.17 24.69 23.62
N GLN A 161 13.40 25.99 23.40
CA GLN A 161 12.79 27.04 24.22
C GLN A 161 11.28 27.11 23.95
N ASP A 162 10.48 27.42 24.98
CA ASP A 162 9.00 27.49 24.88
C ASP A 162 8.51 28.51 23.85
N THR A 163 9.29 29.58 23.66
CA THR A 163 9.06 30.61 22.65
C THR A 163 10.28 30.72 21.76
N ALA A 164 10.06 30.77 20.44
CA ALA A 164 11.09 31.13 19.48
C ALA A 164 11.53 32.59 19.67
N ALA A 165 12.63 32.98 19.02
CA ALA A 165 13.22 34.33 19.12
C ALA A 165 12.27 35.46 18.65
N ASP A 166 11.21 35.12 17.91
CA ASP A 166 10.16 36.03 17.42
C ASP A 166 8.94 36.11 18.36
N GLY A 167 8.96 35.41 19.50
CA GLY A 167 7.87 35.37 20.49
C GLY A 167 6.75 34.38 20.17
N THR A 168 6.86 33.59 19.10
CA THR A 168 5.90 32.52 18.79
C THR A 168 6.15 31.28 19.64
N LYS A 169 5.09 30.54 20.03
CA LYS A 169 5.24 29.29 20.79
C LYS A 169 5.96 28.26 19.92
N ASN A 170 7.06 27.71 20.41
CA ASN A 170 7.86 26.74 19.66
C ASN A 170 7.08 25.42 19.53
N PRO A 171 6.84 24.91 18.31
CA PRO A 171 6.09 23.67 18.12
C PRO A 171 6.79 22.44 18.74
N ASP A 172 8.11 22.49 18.91
CA ASP A 172 8.90 21.40 19.49
C ASP A 172 9.00 21.47 21.02
N ALA A 173 8.54 22.56 21.64
CA ALA A 173 8.54 22.73 23.09
C ALA A 173 7.79 21.59 23.79
N PRO A 174 8.29 21.13 24.96
CA PRO A 174 7.55 20.21 25.82
C PRO A 174 6.15 20.74 26.13
N HIS A 175 5.15 19.89 26.07
CA HIS A 175 3.77 20.26 26.39
C HIS A 175 3.23 19.33 27.46
N PHE A 176 2.75 19.92 28.54
CA PHE A 176 2.16 19.21 29.67
C PHE A 176 0.73 19.70 29.86
N GLU A 177 -0.23 18.78 29.84
CA GLU A 177 -1.61 19.14 30.16
C GLU A 177 -1.77 19.40 31.65
N THR A 178 -2.52 20.46 31.95
CA THR A 178 -2.76 20.89 33.35
C THR A 178 -3.49 19.85 34.19
N ASP A 179 -4.26 18.95 33.56
CA ASP A 179 -5.01 17.87 34.21
C ASP A 179 -4.18 16.58 34.41
N GLY A 180 -2.95 16.55 33.90
CA GLY A 180 -2.08 15.37 33.96
C GLY A 180 -2.55 14.18 33.14
N SER A 181 -3.39 14.40 32.12
CA SER A 181 -3.86 13.36 31.20
C SER A 181 -2.87 13.06 30.08
N TYR A 182 -2.03 14.02 29.71
CA TYR A 182 -1.15 13.91 28.55
C TYR A 182 0.08 14.81 28.67
N PHE A 183 1.20 14.35 28.10
CA PHE A 183 2.32 15.21 27.78
C PHE A 183 3.10 14.67 26.60
N ASP A 184 3.83 15.53 25.93
CA ASP A 184 4.79 15.13 24.91
C ASP A 184 6.06 15.99 24.94
N ILE A 185 7.13 15.37 24.47
CA ILE A 185 8.47 15.95 24.41
C ILE A 185 9.08 15.66 23.05
N THR A 186 9.92 16.56 22.58
CA THR A 186 10.66 16.39 21.32
C THR A 186 12.13 16.15 21.63
N SER A 187 12.69 15.05 21.14
CA SER A 187 14.13 14.75 21.20
C SER A 187 14.73 14.81 19.80
N ARG A 188 16.06 14.98 19.72
CA ARG A 188 16.80 14.83 18.46
C ARG A 188 17.87 13.76 18.57
N MET A 189 18.13 13.09 17.46
CA MET A 189 19.16 12.06 17.38
C MET A 189 19.90 12.10 16.05
N PHE A 190 21.18 11.73 16.09
CA PHE A 190 21.91 11.33 14.89
C PHE A 190 21.70 9.84 14.64
N ALA A 191 21.26 9.50 13.45
CA ALA A 191 21.13 8.10 13.03
C ALA A 191 21.75 7.89 11.64
N ARG A 192 22.27 6.68 11.40
CA ARG A 192 22.76 6.25 10.08
C ARG A 192 22.05 4.98 9.64
N ALA A 193 21.95 4.78 8.33
CA ALA A 193 21.35 3.56 7.77
C ALA A 193 22.12 2.31 8.24
N GLY A 194 21.37 1.23 8.52
CA GLY A 194 21.99 -0.07 8.82
C GLY A 194 22.63 -0.73 7.62
N THR A 195 23.36 -1.83 7.85
CA THR A 195 23.95 -2.66 6.80
C THR A 195 23.34 -4.05 6.83
N THR A 196 23.26 -4.69 5.66
CA THR A 196 22.91 -6.11 5.52
C THR A 196 23.90 -6.81 4.60
N TYR A 197 24.15 -8.09 4.85
CA TYR A 197 24.99 -8.90 3.97
C TYR A 197 24.18 -9.42 2.79
N TYR A 198 24.67 -9.17 1.57
CA TYR A 198 24.10 -9.71 0.35
C TYR A 198 25.14 -10.56 -0.39
N GLU A 199 24.76 -11.79 -0.75
CA GLU A 199 25.64 -12.75 -1.44
C GLU A 199 26.11 -12.17 -2.79
N GLY A 200 27.43 -12.06 -2.98
CA GLY A 200 28.05 -11.45 -4.18
C GLY A 200 28.39 -9.96 -4.06
N TYR A 201 27.78 -9.22 -3.12
CA TYR A 201 28.05 -7.79 -2.91
C TYR A 201 28.68 -7.48 -1.53
N GLY A 202 28.64 -8.40 -0.57
CA GLY A 202 29.16 -8.18 0.78
C GLY A 202 28.19 -7.42 1.68
N GLU A 203 28.70 -6.70 2.67
CA GLU A 203 27.87 -5.80 3.50
C GLU A 203 27.51 -4.54 2.71
N ILE A 204 26.21 -4.36 2.45
CA ILE A 204 25.66 -3.19 1.77
C ILE A 204 24.77 -2.40 2.74
N PRO A 205 24.72 -1.06 2.66
CA PRO A 205 23.75 -0.27 3.42
C PRO A 205 22.30 -0.61 3.06
N LEU A 206 21.41 -0.72 4.06
CA LEU A 206 19.96 -0.97 3.89
C LEU A 206 19.29 0.09 3.02
N CYS A 207 19.76 1.35 3.09
CA CYS A 207 19.28 2.40 2.20
C CYS A 207 19.42 1.99 0.73
N TRP A 208 20.43 1.21 0.31
CA TRP A 208 20.56 0.78 -1.09
C TRP A 208 19.43 -0.14 -1.57
N LEU A 209 18.70 -0.78 -0.66
CA LEU A 209 17.56 -1.66 -0.98
C LEU A 209 16.26 -0.88 -1.22
N LEU A 210 16.16 0.37 -0.72
CA LEU A 210 14.96 1.20 -0.82
C LEU A 210 14.91 2.04 -2.11
N GLY A 211 15.94 1.99 -2.98
CA GLY A 211 16.05 2.77 -4.21
C GLY A 211 17.44 3.39 -4.46
N ASN A 212 17.65 3.95 -5.66
CA ASN A 212 18.88 4.68 -6.03
C ASN A 212 18.75 6.20 -5.86
N GLU A 213 17.70 6.66 -5.18
CA GLU A 213 17.41 8.09 -4.94
C GLU A 213 18.25 8.65 -3.77
N PHE A 214 19.05 7.79 -3.12
CA PHE A 214 19.86 8.15 -1.95
C PHE A 214 21.23 8.67 -2.37
N VAL A 215 21.30 9.98 -2.55
CA VAL A 215 22.57 10.70 -2.73
C VAL A 215 23.41 10.61 -1.44
N GLU A 216 22.77 10.44 -0.28
CA GLU A 216 23.44 10.45 1.03
C GLU A 216 22.87 9.36 1.97
N CYS A 217 23.65 8.30 2.19
CA CYS A 217 23.41 7.30 3.25
C CYS A 217 24.24 7.60 4.52
N GLY A 218 24.67 8.86 4.67
CA GLY A 218 25.41 9.34 5.84
C GLY A 218 24.50 9.54 7.07
N PRO A 219 25.10 9.85 8.22
CA PRO A 219 24.34 10.19 9.42
C PRO A 219 23.56 11.50 9.20
N GLY A 220 22.29 11.52 9.60
CA GLY A 220 21.45 12.73 9.62
C GLY A 220 20.92 13.03 11.02
N GLU A 221 20.43 14.26 11.24
CA GLU A 221 19.74 14.67 12.46
C GLU A 221 18.23 14.51 12.30
N TYR A 222 17.57 13.82 13.22
CA TYR A 222 16.13 13.54 13.16
C TYR A 222 15.41 14.05 14.41
N GLY A 223 14.23 14.65 14.22
CA GLY A 223 13.34 15.05 15.30
C GLY A 223 12.30 13.98 15.61
N ILE A 224 12.21 13.57 16.88
CA ILE A 224 11.26 12.54 17.34
C ILE A 224 10.39 13.11 18.44
N ARG A 225 9.08 13.04 18.24
CA ARG A 225 8.10 13.32 19.29
C ARG A 225 7.79 12.05 20.07
N HIS A 226 7.91 12.16 21.38
CA HIS A 226 7.53 11.14 22.35
C HIS A 226 6.22 11.58 22.99
N SER A 227 5.14 10.88 22.66
CA SER A 227 3.79 11.18 23.16
C SER A 227 3.41 10.23 24.28
N PHE A 228 2.93 10.77 25.40
CA PHE A 228 2.51 10.02 26.57
C PHE A 228 1.06 10.38 26.93
N LYS A 229 0.14 9.41 26.83
CA LYS A 229 -1.27 9.60 27.18
C LYS A 229 -1.67 8.65 28.30
N LYS A 230 -2.19 9.18 29.40
CA LYS A 230 -2.64 8.39 30.54
C LYS A 230 -3.81 7.48 30.15
N LEU A 231 -3.80 6.23 30.63
CA LEU A 231 -4.93 5.33 30.45
C LEU A 231 -6.11 5.83 31.29
N ASP A 232 -7.27 6.02 30.66
CA ASP A 232 -8.50 6.34 31.35
C ASP A 232 -9.21 5.04 31.79
N PRO A 233 -9.33 4.76 33.10
CA PRO A 233 -10.00 3.55 33.59
C PRO A 233 -11.50 3.51 33.26
N LYS A 234 -12.11 4.62 32.85
CA LYS A 234 -13.51 4.68 32.41
C LYS A 234 -13.67 4.42 30.92
N HIS A 235 -12.58 4.44 30.15
CA HIS A 235 -12.62 4.22 28.70
C HIS A 235 -13.00 2.77 28.41
N GLN A 236 -14.10 2.59 27.69
CA GLN A 236 -14.64 1.27 27.38
C GLN A 236 -14.40 0.92 25.92
N TYR A 237 -13.87 -0.28 25.68
CA TYR A 237 -13.75 -0.86 24.36
C TYR A 237 -13.81 -2.38 24.44
N VAL A 238 -14.55 -3.01 23.53
CA VAL A 238 -14.60 -4.47 23.40
C VAL A 238 -13.83 -4.88 22.14
N PRO A 239 -12.70 -5.61 22.27
CA PRO A 239 -11.93 -6.11 21.14
C PRO A 239 -12.79 -7.02 20.25
N LYS A 240 -12.61 -6.92 18.92
CA LYS A 240 -13.22 -7.85 17.97
C LYS A 240 -12.19 -8.91 17.58
N PRO A 241 -12.39 -10.18 17.94
CA PRO A 241 -11.53 -11.27 17.47
C PRO A 241 -11.48 -11.27 15.93
N TYR A 242 -10.30 -11.55 15.38
CA TYR A 242 -10.10 -11.55 13.93
C TYR A 242 -9.13 -12.64 13.49
N LYS A 243 -9.65 -13.84 13.16
CA LYS A 243 -8.85 -15.04 12.89
C LYS A 243 -9.54 -16.00 11.93
N GLY A 244 -8.74 -16.65 11.08
CA GLY A 244 -9.21 -17.73 10.21
C GLY A 244 -9.81 -17.20 8.91
N ALA A 245 -10.79 -17.91 8.35
CA ALA A 245 -11.31 -17.62 7.00
C ALA A 245 -11.94 -16.23 6.86
N GLU A 246 -12.39 -15.59 7.95
CA GLU A 246 -12.86 -14.19 7.92
C GLU A 246 -11.77 -13.19 7.52
N THR A 247 -10.48 -13.53 7.71
CA THR A 247 -9.37 -12.66 7.28
C THR A 247 -9.13 -12.68 5.77
N ASP A 248 -9.66 -13.68 5.07
CA ASP A 248 -9.61 -13.77 3.61
C ASP A 248 -10.82 -13.06 2.96
N MET A 249 -11.84 -12.67 3.74
CA MET A 249 -13.01 -11.93 3.23
C MET A 249 -12.73 -10.44 3.08
N PHE A 250 -12.17 -9.80 4.12
CA PHE A 250 -11.88 -8.37 4.13
C PHE A 250 -10.45 -8.11 4.64
N GLY A 251 -9.77 -7.09 4.15
CA GLY A 251 -8.42 -6.75 4.58
C GLY A 251 -8.43 -5.75 5.73
N PHE A 252 -8.15 -6.21 6.95
CA PHE A 252 -7.99 -5.33 8.12
C PHE A 252 -6.63 -5.50 8.76
N PHE A 253 -6.02 -4.40 9.21
CA PHE A 253 -4.91 -4.43 10.14
C PHE A 253 -5.33 -5.11 11.43
N TRP A 254 -4.38 -5.75 12.11
CA TRP A 254 -4.63 -6.43 13.38
C TRP A 254 -3.62 -6.03 14.45
N ALA A 255 -4.03 -6.18 15.70
CA ALA A 255 -3.13 -6.31 16.85
C ALA A 255 -2.99 -7.80 17.17
N GLU A 256 -1.74 -8.28 17.26
CA GLU A 256 -1.44 -9.69 17.47
C GLU A 256 -0.52 -9.90 18.67
N ARG A 257 -0.78 -10.97 19.43
CA ARG A 257 0.02 -11.36 20.58
C ARG A 257 0.30 -12.85 20.50
N LEU A 258 1.57 -13.22 20.53
CA LEU A 258 1.96 -14.63 20.63
C LEU A 258 1.73 -15.13 22.06
N GLY A 259 1.21 -16.35 22.17
CA GLY A 259 1.05 -17.03 23.45
C GLY A 259 2.09 -18.12 23.64
N TYR A 260 2.67 -18.18 24.83
CA TYR A 260 3.58 -19.23 25.27
C TYR A 260 2.88 -20.19 26.24
N ASP A 261 3.13 -21.48 26.05
CA ASP A 261 2.79 -22.54 27.00
C ASP A 261 4.06 -23.34 27.35
N SER A 262 4.23 -23.71 28.62
CA SER A 262 5.47 -24.37 29.08
C SER A 262 5.65 -25.80 28.56
N LYS A 263 4.55 -26.48 28.17
CA LYS A 263 4.58 -27.85 27.62
C LYS A 263 4.74 -27.83 26.10
N ASP A 264 4.05 -26.91 25.45
CA ASP A 264 3.86 -26.91 23.99
C ASP A 264 4.64 -25.81 23.26
N GLY A 265 5.27 -24.89 23.98
CA GLY A 265 5.98 -23.74 23.44
C GLY A 265 5.04 -22.70 22.83
N ILE A 266 5.54 -21.97 21.83
CA ILE A 266 4.77 -20.97 21.08
C ILE A 266 4.07 -21.67 19.92
N LYS A 267 2.74 -21.56 19.86
CA LYS A 267 1.92 -22.12 18.77
C LYS A 267 0.96 -21.09 18.21
N PHE A 268 0.66 -21.20 16.91
CA PHE A 268 -0.36 -20.38 16.25
C PHE A 268 -1.75 -20.50 16.92
N SER A 269 -2.05 -21.61 17.57
CA SER A 269 -3.30 -21.81 18.33
C SER A 269 -3.42 -20.90 19.56
N TYR A 270 -2.29 -20.49 20.15
CA TYR A 270 -2.25 -19.61 21.34
C TYR A 270 -2.18 -18.12 20.97
N LYS A 271 -2.10 -17.83 19.68
CA LYS A 271 -2.02 -16.48 19.15
C LYS A 271 -3.33 -15.76 19.38
N GLU A 272 -3.32 -14.61 20.02
CA GLU A 272 -4.46 -13.69 20.10
C GLU A 272 -4.35 -12.68 18.97
N ARG A 273 -5.46 -12.39 18.30
CA ARG A 273 -5.50 -11.48 17.16
C ARG A 273 -6.84 -10.75 17.16
N TYR A 274 -6.77 -9.43 17.15
CA TYR A 274 -7.92 -8.54 17.18
C TYR A 274 -7.87 -7.59 15.98
N LEU A 275 -9.05 -7.30 15.43
CA LEU A 275 -9.22 -6.35 14.33
C LEU A 275 -8.87 -4.93 14.80
N SER A 276 -8.08 -4.21 14.01
CA SER A 276 -7.75 -2.81 14.28
C SER A 276 -8.87 -1.89 13.82
N ARG A 277 -9.52 -1.18 14.74
CA ARG A 277 -10.60 -0.22 14.40
C ARG A 277 -10.74 0.90 15.42
N HIS A 278 -11.28 2.02 14.98
CA HIS A 278 -11.67 3.12 15.87
C HIS A 278 -12.83 2.71 16.78
N ASN A 279 -12.87 3.30 17.96
CA ASN A 279 -13.98 3.12 18.88
C ASN A 279 -15.08 4.15 18.60
N ILE A 280 -16.15 3.70 17.92
CA ILE A 280 -17.30 4.54 17.56
C ILE A 280 -18.37 4.61 18.66
N TRP A 281 -18.12 4.04 19.84
CA TRP A 281 -19.05 3.98 20.96
C TRP A 281 -18.39 4.52 22.23
N GLU A 282 -19.09 5.37 22.98
CA GLU A 282 -18.61 5.84 24.28
C GLU A 282 -18.85 4.81 25.40
N ASN A 283 -19.94 4.05 25.31
CA ASN A 283 -20.34 3.06 26.29
C ASN A 283 -20.62 1.71 25.63
N TRP A 284 -19.99 0.67 26.17
CA TRP A 284 -20.15 -0.72 25.77
C TRP A 284 -20.93 -1.52 26.79
N THR A 285 -20.81 -1.17 28.08
CA THR A 285 -21.46 -1.85 29.19
C THR A 285 -22.22 -0.87 30.09
N ASP A 286 -23.29 -1.37 30.72
CA ASP A 286 -24.04 -0.65 31.75
C ASP A 286 -23.30 -0.64 33.10
N SER A 287 -23.87 0.02 34.10
CA SER A 287 -23.30 0.09 35.45
C SER A 287 -23.18 -1.28 36.16
N ALA A 288 -23.86 -2.32 35.65
CA ALA A 288 -23.77 -3.69 36.14
C ALA A 288 -22.79 -4.55 35.31
N GLY A 289 -22.11 -3.98 34.31
CA GLY A 289 -21.16 -4.67 33.44
C GLY A 289 -21.82 -5.46 32.30
N LYS A 290 -23.13 -5.31 32.08
CA LYS A 290 -23.84 -5.99 30.98
C LYS A 290 -23.69 -5.21 29.69
N ALA A 291 -23.47 -5.92 28.57
CA ALA A 291 -23.33 -5.30 27.25
C ALA A 291 -24.60 -4.52 26.85
N ILE A 292 -24.42 -3.27 26.42
CA ILE A 292 -25.46 -2.42 25.87
C ILE A 292 -25.65 -2.76 24.39
N PRO A 293 -26.89 -3.00 23.92
CA PRO A 293 -27.18 -3.16 22.49
C PRO A 293 -26.74 -1.95 21.67
N GLU A 294 -26.20 -2.14 20.47
CA GLU A 294 -25.64 -1.05 19.63
C GLU A 294 -26.63 0.08 19.34
N LYS A 295 -27.91 -0.26 19.15
CA LYS A 295 -29.00 0.73 19.00
C LYS A 295 -29.13 1.72 20.16
N ASP A 296 -28.70 1.34 21.36
CA ASP A 296 -28.83 2.11 22.60
C ASP A 296 -27.49 2.70 23.06
N ARG A 297 -26.38 2.42 22.35
CA ARG A 297 -25.06 2.96 22.67
C ARG A 297 -24.98 4.43 22.29
N LYS A 298 -24.26 5.18 23.12
CA LYS A 298 -23.88 6.56 22.84
C LYS A 298 -22.75 6.55 21.82
N VAL A 299 -22.98 7.27 20.73
CA VAL A 299 -22.09 7.35 19.57
C VAL A 299 -20.89 8.25 19.86
N ARG A 300 -19.72 7.82 19.38
CA ARG A 300 -18.47 8.58 19.37
C ARG A 300 -18.01 8.81 17.92
N PRO A 301 -18.11 10.04 17.40
CA PRO A 301 -17.60 10.38 16.07
C PRO A 301 -16.07 10.28 15.98
N ILE A 302 -15.58 9.96 14.79
CA ILE A 302 -14.16 9.98 14.44
C ILE A 302 -13.81 11.39 13.97
N VAL A 303 -12.78 11.98 14.58
CA VAL A 303 -12.41 13.39 14.36
C VAL A 303 -11.01 13.46 13.78
N TYR A 304 -10.87 14.09 12.62
CA TYR A 304 -9.59 14.32 11.95
C TYR A 304 -9.27 15.80 11.87
N HIS A 305 -8.03 16.16 12.20
CA HIS A 305 -7.51 17.52 12.16
C HIS A 305 -6.54 17.69 11.00
N VAL A 306 -6.51 18.88 10.41
CA VAL A 306 -5.40 19.27 9.55
C VAL A 306 -4.20 19.74 10.39
N ASN A 307 -2.98 19.64 9.87
CA ASN A 307 -1.81 20.24 10.51
C ASN A 307 -1.70 21.75 10.20
N GLY A 308 -0.86 22.48 10.94
CA GLY A 308 -0.69 23.92 10.75
C GLY A 308 -0.21 24.33 9.35
N ASP A 309 0.54 23.46 8.67
CA ASP A 309 1.06 23.70 7.31
C ASP A 309 0.10 23.26 6.20
N PHE A 310 -1.15 22.91 6.54
CA PHE A 310 -2.11 22.42 5.56
C PHE A 310 -2.55 23.53 4.62
N PRO A 311 -2.39 23.38 3.30
CA PRO A 311 -2.61 24.47 2.37
C PRO A 311 -4.10 24.66 2.08
N ASP A 312 -4.51 25.91 1.87
CA ASP A 312 -5.93 26.29 1.73
C ASP A 312 -6.60 25.67 0.49
N ASP A 313 -5.85 25.46 -0.60
CA ASP A 313 -6.34 24.86 -1.83
C ASP A 313 -6.75 23.39 -1.66
N LEU A 314 -6.10 22.65 -0.75
CA LEU A 314 -6.41 21.25 -0.46
C LEU A 314 -7.59 21.06 0.50
N LYS A 315 -8.11 22.13 1.13
CA LYS A 315 -9.23 22.02 2.07
C LYS A 315 -10.50 21.50 1.39
N ALA A 316 -10.71 21.83 0.12
CA ALA A 316 -11.83 21.30 -0.66
C ALA A 316 -11.71 19.78 -0.85
N THR A 317 -10.51 19.30 -1.19
CA THR A 317 -10.20 17.88 -1.33
C THR A 317 -10.39 17.13 0.00
N ALA A 318 -9.90 17.70 1.12
CA ALA A 318 -10.09 17.11 2.45
C ALA A 318 -11.59 16.99 2.82
N ARG A 319 -12.40 18.02 2.54
CA ARG A 319 -13.85 17.98 2.75
C ARG A 319 -14.53 16.90 1.91
N LYS A 320 -14.11 16.72 0.65
CA LYS A 320 -14.63 15.68 -0.24
C LYS A 320 -14.36 14.28 0.33
N VAL A 321 -13.12 14.01 0.74
CA VAL A 321 -12.71 12.73 1.35
C VAL A 321 -13.43 12.48 2.67
N ALA A 322 -13.49 13.47 3.55
CA ALA A 322 -14.24 13.39 4.80
C ALA A 322 -15.72 13.08 4.56
N GLY A 323 -16.33 13.69 3.54
CA GLY A 323 -17.71 13.42 3.13
C GLY A 323 -17.94 11.98 2.66
N GLN A 324 -17.00 11.39 1.91
CA GLN A 324 -17.07 10.00 1.46
C GLN A 324 -17.05 9.03 2.64
N TRP A 325 -16.08 9.16 3.55
CA TRP A 325 -16.00 8.31 4.75
C TRP A 325 -17.16 8.56 5.72
N ASN A 326 -17.60 9.82 5.88
CA ASN A 326 -18.78 10.15 6.70
C ASN A 326 -20.04 9.42 6.21
N LYS A 327 -20.25 9.33 4.89
CA LYS A 327 -21.39 8.59 4.31
C LYS A 327 -21.36 7.12 4.74
N VAL A 328 -20.21 6.47 4.67
CA VAL A 328 -20.04 5.07 5.09
C VAL A 328 -20.27 4.90 6.58
N PHE A 329 -19.65 5.73 7.43
CA PHE A 329 -19.82 5.57 8.88
C PHE A 329 -21.22 5.93 9.40
N LYS A 330 -21.92 6.87 8.74
CA LYS A 330 -23.34 7.12 9.05
C LYS A 330 -24.18 5.89 8.78
N GLU A 331 -23.92 5.21 7.66
CA GLU A 331 -24.59 3.95 7.36
C GLU A 331 -24.24 2.87 8.38
N VAL A 332 -22.97 2.71 8.73
CA VAL A 332 -22.51 1.77 9.78
C VAL A 332 -23.30 1.95 11.07
N VAL A 333 -23.50 3.19 11.54
CA VAL A 333 -24.29 3.44 12.76
C VAL A 333 -25.78 3.19 12.52
N GLN A 334 -26.33 3.60 11.37
CA GLN A 334 -27.75 3.41 11.04
C GLN A 334 -28.15 1.93 10.98
N VAL A 335 -27.31 1.05 10.41
CA VAL A 335 -27.62 -0.38 10.27
C VAL A 335 -27.63 -1.13 11.60
N THR A 336 -27.09 -0.54 12.67
CA THR A 336 -27.22 -1.05 14.04
C THR A 336 -28.58 -0.73 14.69
N GLY A 337 -29.42 0.07 14.02
CA GLY A 337 -30.69 0.56 14.55
C GLY A 337 -30.55 1.77 15.48
N ASN A 338 -29.36 2.37 15.58
CA ASN A 338 -29.12 3.54 16.40
C ASN A 338 -29.80 4.80 15.81
N ALA A 339 -30.39 5.63 16.67
CA ALA A 339 -31.14 6.81 16.27
C ALA A 339 -30.28 8.06 15.94
N TYR A 340 -28.95 7.97 16.07
CA TYR A 340 -28.03 9.07 15.79
C TYR A 340 -28.08 9.52 14.33
N LYS A 341 -28.25 10.83 14.11
CA LYS A 341 -28.37 11.45 12.77
C LYS A 341 -27.22 12.41 12.41
N GLY A 342 -26.31 12.66 13.36
CA GLY A 342 -25.18 13.54 13.16
C GLY A 342 -24.13 12.94 12.22
N ASP A 343 -23.07 13.69 12.00
CA ASP A 343 -21.92 13.19 11.25
C ASP A 343 -21.05 12.30 12.14
N MET A 344 -20.49 11.27 11.52
CA MET A 344 -19.64 10.26 12.15
C MET A 344 -18.17 10.46 11.84
N PHE A 345 -17.85 11.08 10.71
CA PHE A 345 -16.50 11.47 10.35
C PHE A 345 -16.46 13.00 10.26
N ILE A 346 -15.75 13.63 11.19
CA ILE A 346 -15.71 15.09 11.36
C ILE A 346 -14.32 15.59 10.95
N LEU A 347 -14.28 16.51 10.00
CA LEU A 347 -13.06 17.20 9.59
C LEU A 347 -12.95 18.55 10.32
N CYS A 348 -11.83 18.74 11.01
CA CYS A 348 -11.41 20.01 11.58
C CYS A 348 -10.42 20.65 10.61
N GLU A 349 -10.95 21.48 9.71
CA GLU A 349 -10.21 22.07 8.57
C GLU A 349 -9.31 23.27 8.94
N ASN A 350 -9.30 23.69 10.21
CA ASN A 350 -8.47 24.78 10.71
C ASN A 350 -7.57 24.30 11.85
N ASN A 351 -6.29 24.69 11.77
CA ASN A 351 -5.30 24.51 12.82
C ASN A 351 -4.41 25.76 12.87
N PRO A 352 -4.50 26.62 13.92
CA PRO A 352 -5.31 26.47 15.13
C PRO A 352 -6.82 26.46 14.89
N VAL A 353 -7.55 25.80 15.78
CA VAL A 353 -9.02 25.69 15.77
C VAL A 353 -9.63 27.09 15.88
N LYS A 354 -10.60 27.41 15.03
CA LYS A 354 -11.26 28.72 14.97
C LYS A 354 -12.61 28.70 15.68
N ALA A 355 -13.06 29.89 16.09
CA ALA A 355 -14.42 30.08 16.57
C ALA A 355 -15.42 29.80 15.43
N GLY A 356 -16.25 28.76 15.59
CA GLY A 356 -17.20 28.30 14.58
C GLY A 356 -16.91 26.91 14.02
N ASP A 357 -15.72 26.35 14.28
CA ASP A 357 -15.43 24.95 13.98
C ASP A 357 -16.32 24.00 14.81
N PRO A 358 -16.53 22.74 14.36
CA PRO A 358 -17.27 21.75 15.12
C PRO A 358 -16.74 21.64 16.56
N ALA A 359 -17.63 21.56 17.55
CA ALA A 359 -17.24 21.51 18.97
C ALA A 359 -16.30 20.34 19.31
N GLN A 360 -16.35 19.28 18.49
CA GLN A 360 -15.49 18.10 18.58
C GLN A 360 -14.02 18.41 18.22
N CYS A 361 -13.75 19.52 17.53
CA CYS A 361 -12.41 19.96 17.19
C CYS A 361 -11.62 20.55 18.37
N GLY A 362 -12.26 20.75 19.53
CA GLY A 362 -11.64 21.40 20.68
C GLY A 362 -11.99 22.88 20.78
N LYS A 363 -11.27 23.60 21.64
CA LYS A 363 -11.50 25.02 21.92
C LYS A 363 -10.82 25.88 20.86
N ALA A 364 -11.40 27.06 20.60
CA ALA A 364 -10.76 28.04 19.74
C ALA A 364 -9.36 28.40 20.27
N GLY A 365 -8.35 28.30 19.39
CA GLY A 365 -6.94 28.46 19.74
C GLY A 365 -6.18 27.16 20.01
N ASP A 366 -6.87 26.02 20.14
CA ASP A 366 -6.20 24.72 20.24
C ASP A 366 -5.45 24.43 18.93
N ALA A 367 -4.20 24.01 19.03
CA ALA A 367 -3.33 23.74 17.88
C ALA A 367 -2.72 22.34 17.99
N PRO A 368 -3.46 21.28 17.59
CA PRO A 368 -2.95 19.92 17.56
C PRO A 368 -1.65 19.82 16.76
N ARG A 369 -0.67 19.06 17.26
CA ARG A 369 0.65 18.93 16.65
C ARG A 369 0.89 17.51 16.12
N LEU A 370 1.66 17.38 15.05
CA LEU A 370 1.99 16.08 14.45
C LEU A 370 2.63 15.13 15.48
N GLY A 371 2.19 13.88 15.54
CA GLY A 371 2.64 12.90 16.54
C GLY A 371 1.93 12.98 17.89
N ASP A 372 1.00 13.93 18.11
CA ASP A 372 0.10 13.91 19.28
C ASP A 372 -0.96 12.81 19.12
N ILE A 373 -0.83 11.74 19.92
CA ILE A 373 -1.68 10.55 19.83
C ILE A 373 -3.14 10.76 20.27
N ARG A 374 -3.50 11.95 20.76
CA ARG A 374 -4.89 12.29 21.09
C ARG A 374 -5.72 12.64 19.87
N TYR A 375 -5.07 13.08 18.80
CA TYR A 375 -5.74 13.61 17.60
C TYR A 375 -5.41 12.73 16.40
N SER A 376 -6.41 12.51 15.54
CA SER A 376 -6.19 11.94 14.21
C SER A 376 -5.89 13.06 13.22
N PHE A 377 -5.03 12.83 12.24
CA PHE A 377 -4.59 13.88 11.31
C PHE A 377 -4.81 13.53 9.85
N MET A 378 -5.30 14.52 9.08
CA MET A 378 -5.09 14.62 7.64
C MET A 378 -3.97 15.65 7.43
N ALA A 379 -2.73 15.18 7.35
CA ALA A 379 -1.54 16.01 7.38
C ALA A 379 -0.95 16.23 6.00
N TYR A 380 -0.45 17.44 5.74
CA TYR A 380 0.38 17.76 4.58
C TYR A 380 1.81 18.05 5.01
N VAL A 381 2.77 17.35 4.41
CA VAL A 381 4.21 17.52 4.63
C VAL A 381 4.80 18.30 3.46
N PRO A 382 5.05 19.62 3.61
CA PRO A 382 5.51 20.47 2.51
C PRO A 382 6.99 20.24 2.16
N LYS A 383 7.77 19.67 3.08
CA LYS A 383 9.22 19.49 2.93
C LYS A 383 9.50 18.54 1.76
N TYR A 384 10.32 19.00 0.81
CA TYR A 384 10.85 18.11 -0.22
C TYR A 384 11.75 17.07 0.42
N MET A 385 11.51 15.81 0.10
CA MET A 385 12.34 14.71 0.56
C MET A 385 12.76 13.88 -0.65
N THR A 386 14.00 13.41 -0.66
CA THR A 386 14.57 12.66 -1.78
C THR A 386 13.83 11.36 -2.05
N TYR A 387 13.24 10.75 -1.02
CA TYR A 387 12.36 9.60 -1.18
C TYR A 387 11.06 10.04 -1.86
N GLY A 388 10.67 9.34 -2.93
CA GLY A 388 9.42 9.61 -3.62
C GLY A 388 8.21 9.04 -2.89
N LEU A 389 7.75 9.51 -1.73
CA LEU A 389 6.43 9.11 -1.19
C LEU A 389 5.34 10.09 -1.62
N LEU A 390 4.14 9.57 -1.83
CA LEU A 390 2.89 10.28 -2.09
C LEU A 390 2.02 10.33 -0.83
N GLY A 391 1.89 9.21 -0.11
CA GLY A 391 1.09 9.12 1.10
C GLY A 391 1.60 8.08 2.10
N LEU A 392 1.13 8.20 3.35
CA LEU A 392 1.35 7.24 4.43
C LEU A 392 0.19 7.30 5.45
N GLY A 393 -0.34 6.14 5.83
CA GLY A 393 -1.57 6.02 6.62
C GLY A 393 -1.43 5.29 7.97
N PRO A 394 -0.47 5.62 8.87
CA PRO A 394 -0.24 4.80 10.06
C PRO A 394 -1.36 5.00 11.09
N SER A 395 -1.51 4.01 11.99
CA SER A 395 -2.51 4.06 13.06
C SER A 395 -1.90 3.78 14.43
N ASN A 396 -2.22 4.62 15.41
CA ASN A 396 -1.86 4.39 16.80
C ASN A 396 -2.90 3.47 17.42
N LYS A 397 -2.65 2.15 17.35
CA LYS A 397 -3.53 1.10 17.88
C LYS A 397 -3.05 0.51 19.22
N ASP A 398 -3.98 0.26 20.14
CA ASP A 398 -3.69 -0.41 21.41
C ASP A 398 -3.20 -1.84 21.14
N PRO A 399 -2.01 -2.23 21.65
CA PRO A 399 -1.37 -3.51 21.33
C PRO A 399 -2.13 -4.74 21.86
N ASP A 400 -2.99 -4.58 22.88
CA ASP A 400 -3.74 -5.70 23.45
C ASP A 400 -5.16 -5.83 22.88
N THR A 401 -5.76 -4.72 22.44
CA THR A 401 -7.18 -4.68 22.04
C THR A 401 -7.40 -4.45 20.55
N GLY A 402 -6.43 -3.88 19.85
CA GLY A 402 -6.58 -3.39 18.47
C GLY A 402 -7.40 -2.09 18.37
N GLU A 403 -7.71 -1.41 19.46
CA GLU A 403 -8.39 -0.12 19.38
C GLU A 403 -7.49 0.94 18.74
N ILE A 404 -7.92 1.56 17.65
CA ILE A 404 -7.24 2.72 17.08
C ILE A 404 -7.61 3.95 17.92
N LEU A 405 -6.62 4.54 18.58
CA LEU A 405 -6.77 5.75 19.39
C LEU A 405 -6.65 7.02 18.54
N SER A 406 -5.77 7.01 17.55
CA SER A 406 -5.62 8.06 16.55
C SER A 406 -5.13 7.48 15.22
N GLY A 407 -5.71 7.99 14.13
CA GLY A 407 -5.33 7.64 12.76
C GLY A 407 -4.57 8.78 12.10
N MET A 408 -3.53 8.48 11.34
CA MET A 408 -2.74 9.49 10.63
C MET A 408 -2.83 9.25 9.13
N ALA A 409 -3.07 10.30 8.35
CA ALA A 409 -3.07 10.29 6.90
C ALA A 409 -2.14 11.41 6.42
N TYR A 410 -0.88 11.06 6.13
CA TYR A 410 0.15 11.99 5.67
C TYR A 410 0.17 12.05 4.15
N LEU A 411 0.24 13.27 3.61
CA LEU A 411 0.53 13.53 2.20
C LEU A 411 1.84 14.27 2.03
N TYR A 412 2.54 13.93 0.97
CA TYR A 412 3.88 14.46 0.69
C TYR A 412 3.92 15.30 -0.57
N HIS A 413 4.96 16.12 -0.71
CA HIS A 413 5.15 17.02 -1.84
C HIS A 413 5.19 16.32 -3.23
N HIS A 414 5.58 15.04 -3.32
CA HIS A 414 5.70 14.37 -4.63
C HIS A 414 4.38 14.23 -5.39
N ASN A 415 3.24 14.37 -4.72
CA ASN A 415 1.94 14.51 -5.37
C ASN A 415 1.91 15.68 -6.37
N ASN A 416 2.58 16.79 -6.05
CA ASN A 416 2.71 17.94 -6.96
C ASN A 416 3.56 17.60 -8.19
N VAL A 417 4.62 16.80 -8.01
CA VAL A 417 5.52 16.36 -9.09
C VAL A 417 4.79 15.40 -10.03
N ALA A 418 4.00 14.48 -9.46
CA ALA A 418 3.15 13.58 -10.23
C ALA A 418 2.10 14.36 -11.04
N ALA A 419 1.38 15.29 -10.40
CA ALA A 419 0.39 16.12 -11.09
C ALA A 419 1.01 16.96 -12.22
N TYR A 420 2.21 17.52 -12.00
CA TYR A 420 2.91 18.28 -13.03
C TYR A 420 3.31 17.38 -14.21
N ARG A 421 3.87 16.19 -13.98
CA ARG A 421 4.24 15.25 -15.05
C ARG A 421 3.05 14.86 -15.93
N THR A 422 1.89 14.62 -15.32
CA THR A 422 0.65 14.35 -16.05
C THR A 422 0.22 15.57 -16.86
N GLN A 423 0.25 16.77 -16.28
CA GLN A 423 -0.06 18.00 -17.01
C GLN A 423 0.83 18.17 -18.25
N GLU A 424 2.14 17.96 -18.14
CA GLU A 424 3.06 18.12 -19.28
C GLU A 424 2.68 17.21 -20.46
N MET A 425 2.25 15.98 -20.18
CA MET A 425 1.80 15.05 -21.20
C MET A 425 0.43 15.44 -21.77
N VAL A 426 -0.48 15.97 -20.95
CA VAL A 426 -1.77 16.49 -21.42
C VAL A 426 -1.54 17.65 -22.39
N GLU A 427 -0.66 18.58 -22.05
CA GLU A 427 -0.32 19.74 -22.88
C GLU A 427 0.35 19.33 -24.19
N LEU A 428 1.22 18.31 -24.16
CA LEU A 428 1.86 17.75 -25.35
C LEU A 428 0.81 17.14 -26.29
N LEU A 429 -0.09 16.31 -25.77
CA LEU A 429 -1.15 15.68 -26.56
C LEU A 429 -2.14 16.71 -27.11
N ASN A 430 -2.47 17.75 -26.34
CA ASN A 430 -3.35 18.83 -26.77
C ASN A 430 -2.68 19.80 -27.76
N GLY A 431 -1.36 19.70 -27.96
CA GLY A 431 -0.60 20.61 -28.84
C GLY A 431 -0.41 22.01 -28.24
N THR A 432 -0.66 22.18 -26.94
CA THR A 432 -0.40 23.43 -26.22
C THR A 432 1.09 23.58 -25.91
N ARG A 433 1.81 22.46 -25.81
CA ARG A 433 3.26 22.42 -25.63
C ARG A 433 3.94 22.03 -26.94
N ASP A 434 5.00 22.77 -27.27
CA ASP A 434 5.80 22.58 -28.49
C ASP A 434 6.51 21.21 -28.46
N PRO A 435 6.15 20.26 -29.37
CA PRO A 435 6.75 18.92 -29.41
C PRO A 435 8.27 18.94 -29.62
N SER A 436 8.79 19.95 -30.33
CA SER A 436 10.24 20.10 -30.60
C SER A 436 11.06 20.55 -29.39
N LYS A 437 10.38 21.05 -28.34
CA LYS A 437 10.99 21.50 -27.08
C LYS A 437 10.74 20.55 -25.92
N PHE A 438 9.95 19.49 -26.13
CA PHE A 438 9.63 18.52 -25.08
C PHE A 438 10.85 17.66 -24.72
N ILE A 439 11.60 17.23 -25.73
CA ILE A 439 12.89 16.55 -25.59
C ILE A 439 13.93 17.35 -26.37
N SER A 440 15.03 17.72 -25.71
CA SER A 440 16.10 18.45 -26.38
C SER A 440 16.67 17.64 -27.55
N GLY A 441 16.58 18.17 -28.77
CA GLY A 441 17.17 17.57 -29.97
C GLY A 441 16.28 16.55 -30.69
N THR A 442 15.00 16.42 -30.34
CA THR A 442 14.04 15.52 -31.00
C THR A 442 12.70 16.20 -31.20
N ASP A 443 12.12 16.08 -32.40
CA ASP A 443 10.75 16.51 -32.68
C ASP A 443 9.77 15.36 -32.41
N MET A 444 8.81 15.58 -31.52
CA MET A 444 7.82 14.58 -31.11
C MET A 444 6.52 14.65 -31.92
N THR A 445 6.45 15.47 -32.99
CA THR A 445 5.23 15.66 -33.79
C THR A 445 4.70 14.35 -34.35
N ASP A 446 5.55 13.54 -34.98
CA ASP A 446 5.17 12.23 -35.55
C ASP A 446 4.67 11.26 -34.47
N TRP A 447 5.29 11.27 -33.29
CA TRP A 447 4.84 10.45 -32.16
C TRP A 447 3.45 10.88 -31.66
N VAL A 448 3.21 12.19 -31.52
CA VAL A 448 1.90 12.72 -31.11
C VAL A 448 0.82 12.36 -32.14
N GLU A 449 1.13 12.42 -33.43
CA GLU A 449 0.20 12.01 -34.50
C GLU A 449 -0.07 10.51 -34.49
N GLN A 450 0.96 9.66 -34.36
CA GLN A 450 0.82 8.22 -34.23
C GLN A 450 -0.08 7.85 -33.04
N PHE A 451 0.19 8.46 -31.88
CA PHE A 451 -0.59 8.23 -30.67
C PHE A 451 -2.05 8.70 -30.81
N LYS A 452 -2.29 9.87 -31.42
CA LYS A 452 -3.65 10.37 -31.73
C LYS A 452 -4.42 9.48 -32.69
N ASN A 453 -3.72 8.85 -33.62
CA ASN A 453 -4.30 7.93 -34.60
C ASN A 453 -4.47 6.50 -34.06
N GLY A 454 -4.15 6.25 -32.78
CA GLY A 454 -4.22 4.92 -32.17
C GLY A 454 -3.18 3.94 -32.72
N GLN A 455 -2.14 4.45 -33.38
CA GLN A 455 -1.01 3.67 -33.87
C GLN A 455 0.04 3.60 -32.76
N ALA A 456 -0.18 2.71 -31.80
CA ALA A 456 0.84 2.40 -30.80
C ALA A 456 2.11 1.86 -31.49
N ARG A 457 3.26 2.13 -30.90
CA ARG A 457 4.57 1.65 -31.37
C ARG A 457 4.61 0.12 -31.45
N PHE A 458 3.89 -0.53 -30.54
CA PHE A 458 3.71 -1.98 -30.50
C PHE A 458 2.35 -2.33 -31.05
N GLN A 459 2.34 -3.12 -32.12
CA GLN A 459 1.11 -3.59 -32.73
C GLN A 459 0.81 -5.01 -32.21
N PRO A 460 -0.27 -5.20 -31.45
CA PRO A 460 -0.63 -6.52 -30.97
C PRO A 460 -1.06 -7.42 -32.12
N SER A 461 -0.74 -8.71 -32.02
CA SER A 461 -1.26 -9.74 -32.91
C SER A 461 -2.68 -10.12 -32.54
N SER A 462 -3.42 -10.63 -33.53
CA SER A 462 -4.76 -11.15 -33.33
C SER A 462 -4.72 -12.51 -32.62
N LEU A 463 -5.87 -12.94 -32.05
CA LEU A 463 -5.99 -14.28 -31.48
C LEU A 463 -5.78 -15.39 -32.53
N GLU A 464 -6.11 -15.13 -33.80
CA GLU A 464 -5.89 -16.09 -34.90
C GLU A 464 -4.39 -16.38 -35.11
N ASP A 465 -3.53 -15.39 -34.87
CA ASP A 465 -2.08 -15.54 -34.96
C ASP A 465 -1.52 -16.47 -33.86
N ALA A 466 -2.26 -16.69 -32.77
CA ALA A 466 -1.89 -17.60 -31.69
C ALA A 466 -2.01 -19.08 -32.09
N ALA A 467 -2.63 -19.41 -33.23
CA ALA A 467 -2.94 -20.79 -33.61
C ALA A 467 -1.71 -21.73 -33.58
N LYS A 468 -0.55 -21.26 -34.02
CA LYS A 468 0.72 -22.02 -33.99
C LYS A 468 1.31 -22.17 -32.59
N MET A 469 1.06 -21.22 -31.69
CA MET A 469 1.44 -21.35 -30.29
C MET A 469 0.58 -22.41 -29.61
N VAL A 470 -0.74 -22.34 -29.82
CA VAL A 470 -1.70 -23.29 -29.27
C VAL A 470 -1.42 -24.71 -29.78
N GLU A 471 -1.21 -24.88 -31.09
CA GLU A 471 -0.87 -26.17 -31.70
C GLU A 471 0.36 -26.82 -31.04
N ARG A 472 1.45 -26.05 -30.92
CA ARG A 472 2.68 -26.51 -30.24
C ARG A 472 2.44 -26.90 -28.78
N LEU A 473 1.60 -26.17 -28.05
CA LEU A 473 1.28 -26.49 -26.66
C LEU A 473 0.45 -27.76 -26.53
N THR A 474 -0.48 -28.00 -27.45
CA THR A 474 -1.37 -29.17 -27.42
C THR A 474 -0.71 -30.44 -27.94
N GLU A 475 0.41 -30.33 -28.68
CA GLU A 475 1.10 -31.44 -29.34
C GLU A 475 2.53 -31.70 -28.84
N ARG A 476 3.00 -30.99 -27.82
CA ARG A 476 4.32 -31.19 -27.21
C ARG A 476 4.50 -32.58 -26.58
N GLU A 477 5.75 -32.98 -26.35
CA GLU A 477 6.09 -34.30 -25.78
C GLU A 477 5.41 -34.56 -24.42
N GLU A 478 5.25 -33.53 -23.58
CA GLU A 478 4.53 -33.65 -22.31
C GLU A 478 3.04 -33.93 -22.52
N ALA A 479 2.43 -33.39 -23.58
CA ALA A 479 1.05 -33.71 -23.93
C ALA A 479 0.93 -35.12 -24.51
N LYS A 480 1.94 -35.58 -25.28
CA LYS A 480 2.01 -36.96 -25.79
C LYS A 480 2.19 -38.00 -24.68
N TYR A 481 2.94 -37.68 -23.62
CA TYR A 481 3.11 -38.56 -22.46
C TYR A 481 1.76 -39.03 -21.88
N TRP A 482 0.78 -38.14 -21.89
CA TRP A 482 -0.56 -38.40 -21.35
C TRP A 482 -1.52 -39.07 -22.32
N GLN A 483 -1.25 -39.12 -23.64
CA GLN A 483 -2.21 -39.64 -24.63
C GLN A 483 -2.69 -41.08 -24.32
N ASP A 484 -1.82 -41.94 -23.79
CA ASP A 484 -2.16 -43.31 -23.37
C ASP A 484 -2.40 -43.46 -21.86
N ARG A 485 -2.36 -42.35 -21.11
CA ARG A 485 -2.46 -42.30 -19.64
C ARG A 485 -3.55 -41.34 -19.16
N GLN A 486 -4.47 -40.96 -20.04
CA GLN A 486 -5.51 -40.01 -19.71
C GLN A 486 -6.44 -40.59 -18.63
N VAL A 487 -6.74 -39.76 -17.64
CA VAL A 487 -7.77 -40.03 -16.63
C VAL A 487 -8.91 -39.07 -16.99
N PRO A 488 -9.86 -39.47 -17.85
CA PRO A 488 -10.92 -38.56 -18.30
C PRO A 488 -11.80 -38.13 -17.13
N ILE A 489 -12.30 -36.90 -17.20
CA ILE A 489 -13.24 -36.36 -16.21
C ILE A 489 -14.54 -37.17 -16.24
N THR A 490 -14.97 -37.65 -15.08
CA THR A 490 -16.24 -38.36 -14.91
C THR A 490 -17.31 -37.47 -14.27
N GLU A 491 -18.59 -37.85 -14.35
CA GLU A 491 -19.67 -37.18 -13.63
C GLU A 491 -19.45 -37.15 -12.10
N ALA A 492 -18.70 -38.14 -11.56
CA ALA A 492 -18.34 -38.16 -10.16
C ALA A 492 -17.31 -37.07 -9.82
N ASP A 493 -16.38 -36.78 -10.75
CA ASP A 493 -15.42 -35.69 -10.62
C ASP A 493 -16.11 -34.33 -10.71
N GLU A 494 -17.09 -34.17 -11.61
CA GLU A 494 -17.91 -32.94 -11.70
C GLU A 494 -18.63 -32.67 -10.38
N LYS A 495 -19.26 -33.71 -9.78
CA LYS A 495 -19.90 -33.60 -8.46
C LYS A 495 -18.88 -33.33 -7.35
N ALA A 496 -17.69 -33.92 -7.42
CA ALA A 496 -16.64 -33.71 -6.43
C ALA A 496 -16.10 -32.27 -6.50
N GLN A 497 -15.90 -31.73 -7.70
CA GLN A 497 -15.48 -30.34 -7.93
C GLN A 497 -16.51 -29.36 -7.39
N GLN A 498 -17.81 -29.62 -7.60
CA GLN A 498 -18.89 -28.80 -7.04
C GLN A 498 -18.99 -28.89 -5.52
N ALA A 499 -18.80 -30.08 -4.95
CA ALA A 499 -18.97 -30.30 -3.51
C ALA A 499 -17.76 -29.87 -2.66
N LYS A 500 -16.54 -30.04 -3.19
CA LYS A 500 -15.28 -29.80 -2.44
C LYS A 500 -14.55 -28.52 -2.86
N GLY A 501 -14.96 -27.89 -3.97
CA GLY A 501 -14.24 -26.78 -4.58
C GLY A 501 -13.12 -27.24 -5.52
N PHE A 502 -12.71 -26.34 -6.41
CA PHE A 502 -11.72 -26.61 -7.46
C PHE A 502 -10.35 -26.99 -6.88
N ASP A 503 -9.82 -26.22 -5.92
CA ASP A 503 -8.48 -26.41 -5.37
C ASP A 503 -8.29 -27.79 -4.72
N THR A 504 -9.27 -28.22 -3.92
CA THR A 504 -9.23 -29.53 -3.27
C THR A 504 -9.33 -30.67 -4.28
N TRP A 505 -10.09 -30.46 -5.36
CA TRP A 505 -10.26 -31.46 -6.41
C TRP A 505 -9.01 -31.57 -7.31
N VAL A 506 -8.36 -30.46 -7.65
CA VAL A 506 -7.21 -30.45 -8.57
C VAL A 506 -5.91 -30.94 -7.89
N GLN A 507 -5.79 -30.81 -6.57
CA GLN A 507 -4.57 -31.14 -5.83
C GLN A 507 -3.97 -32.53 -6.14
N PRO A 508 -4.73 -33.65 -6.14
CA PRO A 508 -4.17 -34.96 -6.46
C PRO A 508 -3.61 -35.06 -7.89
N HIS A 509 -4.17 -34.29 -8.83
CA HIS A 509 -3.71 -34.24 -10.22
C HIS A 509 -2.45 -33.38 -10.37
N LEU A 510 -2.30 -32.33 -9.55
CA LEU A 510 -1.06 -31.57 -9.44
C LEU A 510 0.05 -32.44 -8.82
N ASP A 511 -0.27 -33.22 -7.78
CA ASP A 511 0.67 -34.16 -7.17
C ASP A 511 1.12 -35.23 -8.16
N ALA A 512 0.23 -35.68 -9.06
CA ALA A 512 0.57 -36.61 -10.13
C ALA A 512 1.56 -35.99 -11.13
N LEU A 513 1.40 -34.72 -11.52
CA LEU A 513 2.38 -34.00 -12.35
C LEU A 513 3.74 -33.88 -11.67
N PHE A 514 3.72 -33.59 -10.37
CA PHE A 514 4.92 -33.48 -9.54
C PHE A 514 5.67 -34.80 -9.45
N ASN A 515 4.96 -35.89 -9.14
CA ASN A 515 5.51 -37.23 -9.05
C ASN A 515 5.98 -37.77 -10.40
N ALA A 516 5.34 -37.38 -11.50
CA ALA A 516 5.78 -37.72 -12.86
C ALA A 516 7.01 -36.91 -13.32
N GLY A 517 7.47 -35.92 -12.54
CA GLY A 517 8.60 -35.06 -12.89
C GLY A 517 8.31 -34.08 -14.03
N ILE A 518 7.05 -33.91 -14.41
CA ILE A 518 6.61 -33.00 -15.49
C ILE A 518 6.60 -31.55 -15.00
N ARG A 519 6.24 -31.31 -13.74
CA ARG A 519 6.28 -29.98 -13.08
C ARG A 519 6.71 -30.12 -11.63
N ASN A 520 7.88 -29.57 -11.29
CA ASN A 520 8.40 -29.57 -9.92
C ASN A 520 8.87 -28.15 -9.58
N GLY A 521 8.47 -27.62 -8.41
CA GLY A 521 8.77 -26.24 -7.98
C GLY A 521 10.25 -25.91 -7.79
N GLN A 522 11.14 -26.90 -7.93
CA GLN A 522 12.59 -26.80 -7.87
C GLN A 522 13.31 -27.22 -9.18
N ALA A 523 12.67 -27.74 -10.25
CA ALA A 523 13.39 -28.53 -11.25
C ALA A 523 13.34 -28.13 -12.74
N ILE A 524 14.55 -27.84 -13.25
CA ILE A 524 15.32 -28.54 -14.29
C ILE A 524 14.80 -28.55 -15.74
N GLN A 525 13.50 -28.64 -16.04
CA GLN A 525 13.06 -28.79 -17.45
C GLN A 525 13.04 -27.45 -18.20
N SER A 526 12.45 -26.41 -17.61
CA SER A 526 12.59 -25.03 -18.10
C SER A 526 14.05 -24.60 -18.11
N ASP A 527 14.81 -25.00 -17.09
CA ASP A 527 16.22 -24.64 -16.96
C ASP A 527 17.06 -25.36 -18.00
N ALA A 528 16.72 -26.59 -18.37
CA ALA A 528 17.37 -27.32 -19.46
C ALA A 528 17.07 -26.67 -20.81
N VAL A 529 15.84 -26.20 -21.05
CA VAL A 529 15.48 -25.46 -22.27
C VAL A 529 16.18 -24.09 -22.31
N LEU A 530 16.16 -23.33 -21.21
CA LEU A 530 16.86 -22.05 -21.12
C LEU A 530 18.39 -22.23 -21.24
N LYS A 531 18.94 -23.31 -20.67
CA LYS A 531 20.35 -23.71 -20.84
C LYS A 531 20.72 -24.05 -22.27
N GLN A 532 19.80 -24.55 -23.10
CA GLN A 532 20.07 -24.75 -24.53
C GLN A 532 20.30 -23.43 -25.26
N PHE A 533 19.79 -22.32 -24.72
CA PHE A 533 20.02 -20.99 -25.26
C PHE A 533 21.24 -20.29 -24.65
N GLU A 534 21.80 -20.80 -23.54
CA GLU A 534 23.05 -20.29 -22.97
C GLU A 534 24.23 -20.46 -23.96
N GLY A 535 25.04 -19.43 -24.14
CA GLY A 535 26.16 -19.38 -25.07
C GLY A 535 25.75 -19.14 -26.53
N THR A 536 24.45 -19.14 -26.85
CA THR A 536 23.97 -18.91 -28.23
C THR A 536 24.00 -17.42 -28.61
N PRO A 537 23.99 -17.08 -29.92
CA PRO A 537 23.78 -15.70 -30.36
C PRO A 537 22.48 -15.10 -29.82
N LEU A 538 21.46 -15.92 -29.57
CA LEU A 538 20.19 -15.49 -28.99
C LEU A 538 20.38 -14.96 -27.56
N GLU A 539 21.21 -15.59 -26.73
CA GLU A 539 21.52 -15.08 -25.39
C GLU A 539 22.18 -13.70 -25.44
N LYS A 540 23.10 -13.50 -26.40
CA LYS A 540 23.73 -12.18 -26.62
C LYS A 540 22.74 -11.13 -27.14
N MET A 541 21.71 -11.54 -27.89
CA MET A 541 20.63 -10.66 -28.33
C MET A 541 19.63 -10.34 -27.20
N LEU A 542 19.42 -11.28 -26.27
CA LEU A 542 18.61 -11.09 -25.07
C LEU A 542 19.27 -10.12 -24.07
N MET A 543 20.59 -9.94 -24.15
CA MET A 543 21.30 -8.87 -23.46
C MET A 543 20.99 -7.51 -24.07
N SER A 544 19.75 -7.06 -23.91
CA SER A 544 19.34 -5.74 -24.34
C SER A 544 20.11 -4.68 -23.54
N PRO A 545 20.32 -3.48 -24.10
CA PRO A 545 20.98 -2.41 -23.35
C PRO A 545 20.25 -2.04 -22.05
N GLU A 546 18.94 -2.22 -21.96
CA GLU A 546 18.19 -2.10 -20.69
C GLU A 546 18.64 -3.12 -19.65
N LEU A 547 18.79 -4.40 -20.02
CA LEU A 547 19.27 -5.43 -19.09
C LEU A 547 20.74 -5.22 -18.70
N LYS A 548 21.57 -4.74 -19.63
CA LYS A 548 22.94 -4.31 -19.31
C LYS A 548 22.93 -3.17 -18.30
N MET A 549 22.14 -2.13 -18.53
CA MET A 549 21.99 -0.99 -17.62
C MET A 549 21.41 -1.42 -16.27
N ALA A 550 20.43 -2.33 -16.29
CA ALA A 550 19.81 -2.90 -15.11
C ALA A 550 20.82 -3.68 -14.27
N ALA A 551 21.85 -4.26 -14.90
CA ALA A 551 22.99 -4.90 -14.25
C ALA A 551 24.19 -3.96 -14.02
N GLY A 552 24.03 -2.66 -14.26
CA GLY A 552 25.06 -1.64 -13.98
C GLY A 552 26.15 -1.55 -15.05
N LEU A 553 25.92 -2.18 -16.21
CA LEU A 553 26.84 -2.20 -17.35
C LEU A 553 26.50 -1.09 -18.34
N PRO A 554 27.48 -0.54 -19.07
CA PRO A 554 27.22 0.42 -20.14
C PRO A 554 26.31 -0.18 -21.23
N PRO A 555 25.32 0.57 -21.75
CA PRO A 555 24.36 0.05 -22.73
C PRO A 555 25.06 -0.47 -24.01
N ASN A 556 26.13 0.21 -24.42
CA ASN A 556 26.90 -0.10 -25.62
C ASN A 556 28.06 -1.09 -25.35
N ALA A 557 28.17 -1.64 -24.13
CA ALA A 557 29.21 -2.61 -23.81
C ALA A 557 29.08 -3.86 -24.69
N GLN A 558 30.21 -4.34 -25.20
CA GLN A 558 30.27 -5.64 -25.85
C GLN A 558 30.04 -6.73 -24.80
N VAL A 559 29.09 -7.61 -25.08
CA VAL A 559 28.69 -8.68 -24.16
C VAL A 559 29.81 -9.72 -24.08
N ASP A 560 30.45 -9.78 -22.93
CA ASP A 560 31.41 -10.83 -22.57
C ASP A 560 30.78 -11.89 -21.66
N GLU A 561 31.52 -12.95 -21.37
CA GLU A 561 31.01 -14.11 -20.60
C GLU A 561 30.78 -13.80 -19.12
N LYS A 562 31.52 -12.83 -18.56
CA LYS A 562 31.30 -12.35 -17.19
C LYS A 562 29.98 -11.58 -17.12
N MET A 563 29.74 -10.68 -18.07
CA MET A 563 28.48 -9.94 -18.20
C MET A 563 27.29 -10.88 -18.41
N LEU A 564 27.46 -11.95 -19.19
CA LEU A 564 26.41 -12.96 -19.34
C LEU A 564 26.08 -13.64 -18.00
N ASN A 565 27.08 -14.04 -17.21
CA ASN A 565 26.83 -14.65 -15.90
C ASN A 565 26.14 -13.72 -14.90
N GLU A 566 26.42 -12.42 -14.96
CA GLU A 566 25.90 -11.43 -14.02
C GLU A 566 24.52 -10.87 -14.43
N ALA A 567 24.26 -10.72 -15.73
CA ALA A 567 23.14 -9.94 -16.26
C ALA A 567 22.17 -10.72 -17.17
N SER A 568 22.57 -11.90 -17.67
CA SER A 568 21.73 -12.66 -18.62
C SER A 568 20.39 -13.07 -17.98
N PRO A 569 19.26 -12.79 -18.66
CA PRO A 569 17.95 -13.29 -18.23
C PRO A 569 17.89 -14.82 -18.16
N LEU A 570 18.71 -15.52 -18.94
CA LEU A 570 18.73 -16.99 -19.00
C LEU A 570 19.46 -17.61 -17.81
N ARG A 571 20.49 -16.92 -17.26
CA ARG A 571 21.35 -17.42 -16.19
C ARG A 571 20.83 -17.11 -14.77
N LYS A 572 19.61 -16.56 -14.67
CA LYS A 572 18.81 -16.30 -13.45
C LYS A 572 19.39 -15.38 -12.37
N ASN A 573 20.70 -15.13 -12.31
CA ASN A 573 21.31 -14.35 -11.23
C ASN A 573 20.74 -12.92 -11.14
N PHE A 574 20.62 -12.25 -12.28
CA PHE A 574 20.09 -10.89 -12.36
C PHE A 574 18.60 -10.79 -12.03
N ALA A 575 17.80 -11.66 -12.67
CA ALA A 575 16.36 -11.75 -12.47
C ALA A 575 15.99 -12.10 -11.02
N LYS A 576 16.76 -13.02 -10.41
CA LYS A 576 16.61 -13.40 -9.02
C LYS A 576 16.97 -12.24 -8.09
N PHE A 577 18.09 -11.54 -8.32
CA PHE A 577 18.46 -10.34 -7.55
C PHE A 577 17.37 -9.28 -7.57
N LEU A 578 16.84 -8.93 -8.75
CA LEU A 578 15.79 -7.93 -8.87
C LEU A 578 14.47 -8.37 -8.21
N GLY A 579 14.08 -9.64 -8.41
CA GLY A 579 12.87 -10.21 -7.81
C GLY A 579 12.94 -10.30 -6.30
N ASP A 580 14.06 -10.77 -5.74
CA ASP A 580 14.28 -10.86 -4.29
C ASP A 580 14.32 -9.45 -3.67
N ARG A 581 14.92 -8.47 -4.35
CA ARG A 581 14.88 -7.06 -3.92
C ARG A 581 13.47 -6.47 -3.94
N SER A 582 12.66 -6.73 -4.99
CA SER A 582 11.27 -6.25 -5.05
C SER A 582 10.45 -6.84 -3.90
N LYS A 583 10.59 -8.14 -3.66
CA LYS A 583 9.92 -8.84 -2.55
C LYS A 583 10.34 -8.29 -1.20
N LEU A 584 11.62 -8.05 -0.96
CA LEU A 584 12.10 -7.43 0.28
C LEU A 584 11.55 -6.01 0.45
N ARG A 585 11.47 -5.21 -0.62
CA ARG A 585 10.90 -3.86 -0.59
C ARG A 585 9.39 -3.89 -0.31
N GLU A 586 8.66 -4.82 -0.91
CA GLU A 586 7.21 -5.01 -0.69
C GLU A 586 6.93 -5.55 0.72
N GLN A 587 7.74 -6.48 1.22
CA GLN A 587 7.67 -6.95 2.60
C GLN A 587 7.93 -5.82 3.59
N TYR A 588 8.97 -5.03 3.36
CA TYR A 588 9.26 -3.84 4.16
C TYR A 588 8.10 -2.83 4.14
N ALA A 589 7.52 -2.56 2.96
CA ALA A 589 6.34 -1.68 2.86
C ALA A 589 5.11 -2.26 3.58
N ALA A 590 4.93 -3.58 3.57
CA ALA A 590 3.84 -4.28 4.24
C ALA A 590 4.00 -4.31 5.77
N GLU A 591 5.23 -4.32 6.28
CA GLU A 591 5.56 -4.30 7.71
C GLU A 591 5.46 -2.89 8.34
N HIS A 592 5.48 -1.82 7.53
CA HIS A 592 5.50 -0.43 8.00
C HIS A 592 4.31 0.42 7.56
N ASP A 593 3.10 -0.13 7.63
CA ASP A 593 1.86 0.62 7.38
C ASP A 593 1.88 1.39 6.04
N CYS A 594 2.43 0.76 5.00
CA CYS A 594 2.12 0.99 3.59
C CYS A 594 2.58 2.34 3.01
N MET A 595 3.78 2.32 2.42
CA MET A 595 4.39 3.43 1.68
C MET A 595 3.80 3.56 0.25
N TYR A 596 3.03 4.61 -0.02
CA TYR A 596 2.61 4.94 -1.38
C TYR A 596 3.73 5.74 -2.07
N LEU A 597 4.41 5.18 -3.06
CA LEU A 597 5.58 5.82 -3.68
C LEU A 597 5.21 6.55 -5.01
N ALA A 598 5.92 7.62 -5.33
CA ALA A 598 5.82 8.44 -6.54
C ALA A 598 6.28 7.71 -7.79
N ASP A 599 6.92 6.55 -7.63
CA ASP A 599 7.09 5.62 -8.72
C ASP A 599 5.73 4.94 -9.04
N MET A 600 4.86 4.65 -8.07
CA MET A 600 3.58 3.91 -8.22
C MET A 600 2.46 4.68 -8.96
N ALA A 601 2.83 5.78 -9.61
CA ALA A 601 2.04 6.87 -10.12
C ALA A 601 1.92 6.84 -11.65
N ASP A 602 0.87 6.24 -12.22
CA ASP A 602 0.69 6.19 -13.68
C ASP A 602 -0.70 6.76 -14.06
N ASP A 603 -0.89 7.24 -15.29
CA ASP A 603 -2.12 7.93 -15.69
C ASP A 603 -2.63 7.55 -17.09
N ALA A 604 -3.95 7.65 -17.25
CA ALA A 604 -4.66 7.49 -18.52
C ALA A 604 -4.73 8.83 -19.28
N MET A 605 -3.83 9.00 -20.24
CA MET A 605 -3.60 10.31 -20.86
C MET A 605 -4.69 10.78 -21.85
N MET A 606 -5.35 9.85 -22.57
CA MET A 606 -6.18 10.21 -23.74
C MET A 606 -7.54 10.86 -23.39
N GLY A 607 -8.27 10.29 -22.42
CA GLY A 607 -9.56 10.85 -22.00
C GLY A 607 -9.39 12.19 -21.27
N LEU A 608 -8.33 12.28 -20.44
CA LEU A 608 -7.98 13.49 -19.72
C LEU A 608 -7.54 14.62 -20.67
N ALA A 609 -6.73 14.31 -21.68
CA ALA A 609 -6.30 15.31 -22.65
C ALA A 609 -7.48 15.91 -23.43
N LYS A 610 -8.41 15.07 -23.91
CA LYS A 610 -9.61 15.51 -24.64
C LYS A 610 -10.47 16.49 -23.83
N ASP A 611 -10.69 16.21 -22.55
CA ASP A 611 -11.53 17.04 -21.67
C ASP A 611 -10.88 18.36 -21.26
N LEU A 612 -9.55 18.36 -21.15
CA LEU A 612 -8.78 19.50 -20.70
C LEU A 612 -8.28 20.37 -21.86
N LYS A 613 -8.67 20.06 -23.10
CA LYS A 613 -8.19 20.72 -24.33
C LYS A 613 -8.41 22.24 -24.35
N ASP A 614 -9.55 22.70 -23.84
CA ASP A 614 -9.93 24.11 -23.86
C ASP A 614 -9.58 24.86 -22.55
N LYS A 615 -8.92 24.18 -21.61
CA LYS A 615 -8.58 24.74 -20.29
C LYS A 615 -7.18 25.34 -20.29
N LYS A 616 -6.96 26.32 -19.41
CA LYS A 616 -5.63 26.92 -19.21
C LYS A 616 -4.70 25.96 -18.46
N PRO A 617 -3.37 25.99 -18.69
CA PRO A 617 -2.39 25.15 -17.99
C PRO A 617 -2.57 25.06 -16.46
N GLU A 618 -2.81 26.20 -15.80
CA GLU A 618 -3.02 26.22 -14.34
C GLU A 618 -4.32 25.49 -13.92
N GLU A 619 -5.36 25.57 -14.74
CA GLU A 619 -6.61 24.86 -14.50
C GLU A 619 -6.45 23.35 -14.72
N VAL A 620 -5.70 22.96 -15.75
CA VAL A 620 -5.31 21.55 -16.02
C VAL A 620 -4.56 20.99 -14.81
N TYR A 621 -3.55 21.70 -14.32
CA TYR A 621 -2.78 21.31 -13.14
C TYR A 621 -3.68 21.10 -11.91
N ASN A 622 -4.55 22.07 -11.60
CA ASN A 622 -5.39 22.03 -10.41
C ASN A 622 -6.42 20.89 -10.46
N ILE A 623 -6.97 20.57 -11.63
CA ILE A 623 -7.90 19.43 -11.79
C ILE A 623 -7.18 18.10 -11.54
N ILE A 624 -5.99 17.93 -12.11
CA ILE A 624 -5.17 16.73 -11.93
C ILE A 624 -4.76 16.59 -10.47
N LYS A 625 -4.31 17.70 -9.87
CA LYS A 625 -3.93 17.79 -8.47
C LYS A 625 -5.09 17.38 -7.57
N ASP A 626 -6.30 17.92 -7.75
CA ASP A 626 -7.46 17.55 -6.92
C ASP A 626 -7.81 16.05 -7.02
N SER A 627 -7.75 15.47 -8.22
CA SER A 627 -8.01 14.03 -8.41
C SER A 627 -6.99 13.17 -7.67
N LEU A 628 -5.70 13.48 -7.85
CA LEU A 628 -4.59 12.75 -7.26
C LEU A 628 -4.58 12.87 -5.73
N TYR A 629 -4.74 14.08 -5.22
CA TYR A 629 -4.85 14.30 -3.78
C TYR A 629 -6.10 13.64 -3.19
N THR A 630 -7.24 13.61 -3.89
CA THR A 630 -8.45 12.90 -3.42
C THR A 630 -8.17 11.41 -3.27
N ALA A 631 -7.55 10.80 -4.30
CA ALA A 631 -7.21 9.38 -4.32
C ALA A 631 -6.32 9.00 -3.13
N VAL A 632 -5.18 9.68 -3.00
CA VAL A 632 -4.20 9.36 -1.96
C VAL A 632 -4.79 9.66 -0.58
N PHE A 633 -5.47 10.80 -0.36
CA PHE A 633 -6.11 11.06 0.93
C PHE A 633 -7.15 9.99 1.31
N ALA A 634 -8.01 9.59 0.38
CA ALA A 634 -9.03 8.58 0.66
C ALA A 634 -8.40 7.23 1.03
N HIS A 635 -7.32 6.86 0.34
CA HIS A 635 -6.51 5.67 0.59
C HIS A 635 -5.85 5.70 1.99
N GLU A 636 -5.10 6.77 2.32
CA GLU A 636 -4.42 6.88 3.63
C GLU A 636 -5.40 6.99 4.80
N VAL A 637 -6.56 7.62 4.58
CA VAL A 637 -7.65 7.59 5.58
C VAL A 637 -8.19 6.17 5.73
N GLY A 638 -8.31 5.39 4.66
CA GLY A 638 -8.68 3.98 4.72
C GLY A 638 -7.75 3.14 5.60
N HIS A 639 -6.43 3.31 5.45
CA HIS A 639 -5.44 2.66 6.31
C HIS A 639 -5.60 3.03 7.79
N SER A 640 -5.70 4.32 8.07
CA SER A 640 -5.85 4.83 9.42
C SER A 640 -7.21 4.51 10.06
N LEU A 641 -8.19 4.05 9.29
CA LEU A 641 -9.46 3.45 9.75
C LEU A 641 -9.37 1.94 10.01
N GLY A 642 -8.28 1.30 9.60
CA GLY A 642 -7.96 -0.10 9.84
C GLY A 642 -7.88 -0.98 8.59
N LEU A 643 -8.06 -0.45 7.37
CA LEU A 643 -8.02 -1.26 6.15
C LEU A 643 -6.58 -1.55 5.69
N MET A 644 -6.34 -2.76 5.21
CA MET A 644 -5.13 -3.10 4.45
C MET A 644 -5.31 -2.80 2.97
N HIS A 645 -4.21 -2.83 2.20
CA HIS A 645 -4.32 -2.88 0.75
C HIS A 645 -5.20 -4.05 0.28
N ASN A 646 -5.93 -3.81 -0.80
CA ASN A 646 -6.68 -4.82 -1.52
C ASN A 646 -6.30 -4.81 -2.99
N PHE A 647 -5.36 -5.67 -3.39
CA PHE A 647 -4.90 -5.78 -4.79
C PHE A 647 -5.83 -6.60 -5.70
N GLY A 648 -7.00 -6.99 -5.20
CA GLY A 648 -8.02 -7.69 -5.97
C GLY A 648 -9.14 -6.75 -6.44
N GLY A 649 -8.91 -5.43 -6.38
CA GLY A 649 -9.91 -4.42 -6.67
C GLY A 649 -10.37 -4.44 -8.13
N SER A 650 -9.46 -4.75 -9.07
CA SER A 650 -9.70 -4.94 -10.51
C SER A 650 -10.31 -6.32 -10.85
N ASP A 651 -9.99 -7.36 -10.10
CA ASP A 651 -10.61 -8.68 -10.26
C ASP A 651 -12.11 -8.66 -9.88
N ASP A 652 -12.52 -7.71 -9.04
CA ASP A 652 -13.84 -7.64 -8.43
C ASP A 652 -14.90 -6.91 -9.28
N VAL A 653 -14.99 -7.26 -10.57
CA VAL A 653 -15.88 -6.61 -11.57
C VAL A 653 -17.36 -6.61 -11.17
N VAL A 654 -17.81 -7.61 -10.41
CA VAL A 654 -19.18 -7.70 -9.87
C VAL A 654 -19.49 -6.57 -8.88
N ASN A 655 -18.45 -6.02 -8.24
CA ASN A 655 -18.55 -4.98 -7.23
C ASN A 655 -17.92 -3.64 -7.68
N TYR A 656 -17.73 -3.44 -8.98
CA TYR A 656 -17.42 -2.13 -9.55
C TYR A 656 -18.50 -1.09 -9.27
N PHE A 657 -18.14 0.18 -9.46
CA PHE A 657 -19.07 1.30 -9.37
C PHE A 657 -20.23 1.13 -10.36
N ASP A 658 -21.41 1.59 -9.98
CA ASP A 658 -22.64 1.46 -10.79
C ASP A 658 -22.48 2.11 -12.17
N ASP A 659 -21.70 3.19 -12.27
CA ASP A 659 -21.48 3.91 -13.51
C ASP A 659 -20.68 3.09 -14.54
N TYR A 660 -19.83 2.15 -14.11
CA TYR A 660 -19.20 1.17 -15.00
C TYR A 660 -20.27 0.37 -15.73
N TRP A 661 -21.20 -0.20 -14.97
CA TRP A 661 -22.24 -1.07 -15.52
C TRP A 661 -23.27 -0.31 -16.35
N LYS A 662 -23.62 0.92 -15.96
CA LYS A 662 -24.49 1.78 -16.78
C LYS A 662 -23.89 2.05 -18.16
N LEU A 663 -22.57 2.27 -18.24
CA LEU A 663 -21.87 2.44 -19.51
C LEU A 663 -21.75 1.11 -20.26
N ARG A 664 -21.35 0.04 -19.57
CA ARG A 664 -21.12 -1.29 -20.17
C ARG A 664 -22.37 -1.91 -20.77
N THR A 665 -23.53 -1.59 -20.24
CA THR A 665 -24.83 -2.18 -20.63
C THR A 665 -25.65 -1.29 -21.57
N ALA A 666 -25.20 -0.06 -21.83
CA ALA A 666 -25.98 0.96 -22.53
C ALA A 666 -26.38 0.58 -23.97
N ASP A 667 -25.54 -0.19 -24.66
CA ASP A 667 -25.77 -0.66 -26.03
C ASP A 667 -26.51 -2.01 -26.10
N GLY A 668 -26.77 -2.64 -24.94
CA GLY A 668 -27.43 -3.93 -24.83
C GLY A 668 -26.53 -5.14 -25.14
N THR A 669 -25.24 -4.92 -25.43
CA THR A 669 -24.26 -5.97 -25.73
C THR A 669 -23.22 -6.07 -24.63
N VAL A 670 -23.20 -7.22 -23.93
CA VAL A 670 -22.20 -7.51 -22.89
C VAL A 670 -21.56 -8.86 -23.19
N LYS A 671 -20.40 -8.82 -23.84
CA LYS A 671 -19.56 -9.99 -24.15
C LYS A 671 -18.08 -9.69 -23.85
N PRO A 672 -17.19 -10.69 -23.84
CA PRO A 672 -15.76 -10.43 -23.62
C PRO A 672 -15.21 -9.43 -24.65
N ARG A 673 -14.27 -8.57 -24.25
CA ARG A 673 -13.81 -7.44 -25.09
C ARG A 673 -13.19 -7.83 -26.43
N LEU A 674 -12.70 -9.06 -26.54
CA LEU A 674 -12.25 -9.63 -27.82
C LEU A 674 -13.38 -9.75 -28.86
N VAL A 675 -14.62 -9.96 -28.41
CA VAL A 675 -15.81 -10.14 -29.27
C VAL A 675 -16.67 -8.87 -29.28
N ASP A 676 -16.57 -8.07 -28.24
CA ASP A 676 -17.35 -6.85 -28.01
C ASP A 676 -16.43 -5.67 -27.65
N PRO A 677 -15.79 -5.06 -28.66
CA PRO A 677 -14.83 -3.97 -28.46
C PRO A 677 -15.45 -2.74 -27.82
N MET A 678 -14.63 -1.96 -27.11
CA MET A 678 -15.08 -0.75 -26.43
C MET A 678 -15.67 0.29 -27.41
N THR A 679 -16.88 0.73 -27.12
CA THR A 679 -17.60 1.74 -27.91
C THR A 679 -17.08 3.15 -27.63
N ASP A 680 -17.35 4.10 -28.53
CA ASP A 680 -16.99 5.50 -28.30
C ASP A 680 -17.74 6.11 -27.11
N ALA A 681 -18.97 5.65 -26.83
CA ALA A 681 -19.75 6.09 -25.66
C ALA A 681 -19.12 5.62 -24.34
N GLU A 682 -18.63 4.38 -24.28
CA GLU A 682 -17.87 3.87 -23.13
C GLU A 682 -16.53 4.60 -22.95
N ARG A 683 -15.85 4.91 -24.05
CA ARG A 683 -14.58 5.66 -24.06
C ARG A 683 -14.78 7.09 -23.55
N ASP A 684 -15.78 7.80 -24.09
CA ASP A 684 -16.12 9.17 -23.69
C ASP A 684 -16.71 9.23 -22.27
N GLY A 685 -17.42 8.18 -21.86
CA GLY A 685 -17.91 7.98 -20.50
C GLY A 685 -16.82 7.57 -19.48
N LYS A 686 -15.59 7.31 -19.94
CA LYS A 686 -14.44 6.91 -19.11
C LYS A 686 -14.73 5.66 -18.28
N ILE A 687 -15.24 4.62 -18.93
CA ILE A 687 -15.65 3.38 -18.25
C ILE A 687 -14.62 2.84 -17.25
N TYR A 688 -13.33 2.90 -17.57
CA TYR A 688 -12.26 2.42 -16.69
C TYR A 688 -12.12 3.19 -15.37
N ASN A 689 -12.57 4.45 -15.28
CA ASN A 689 -12.59 5.21 -14.02
C ASN A 689 -13.51 4.59 -12.96
N TYR A 690 -14.45 3.77 -13.39
CA TYR A 690 -15.41 3.08 -12.54
C TYR A 690 -15.07 1.58 -12.38
N GLY A 691 -13.98 1.14 -13.01
CA GLY A 691 -13.56 -0.25 -13.10
C GLY A 691 -12.76 -0.73 -11.89
N TYR A 692 -13.22 -0.41 -10.69
CA TYR A 692 -12.55 -0.71 -9.42
C TYR A 692 -13.55 -0.89 -8.28
N SER A 693 -13.26 -1.79 -7.34
CA SER A 693 -14.13 -2.05 -6.18
C SER A 693 -13.66 -1.41 -4.87
N SER A 694 -12.36 -1.10 -4.74
CA SER A 694 -11.71 -0.61 -3.51
C SER A 694 -10.73 0.50 -3.82
N ILE A 695 -10.73 1.56 -3.00
CA ILE A 695 -9.71 2.60 -3.00
C ILE A 695 -8.39 2.10 -2.41
N MET A 696 -8.40 0.96 -1.71
CA MET A 696 -7.22 0.35 -1.09
C MET A 696 -6.37 -0.47 -2.08
N ASP A 697 -6.75 -0.51 -3.36
CA ASP A 697 -5.89 -1.03 -4.41
C ASP A 697 -4.95 0.06 -4.93
N TYR A 698 -3.90 -0.35 -5.63
CA TYR A 698 -3.14 0.51 -6.50
C TYR A 698 -3.67 0.38 -7.91
N ALA A 699 -4.65 1.20 -8.31
CA ALA A 699 -5.18 1.15 -9.67
C ALA A 699 -4.17 1.56 -10.76
N GLY A 700 -3.00 2.09 -10.36
CA GLY A 700 -2.00 2.63 -11.27
C GLY A 700 -2.53 3.80 -12.09
N ARG A 701 -3.66 4.43 -11.69
CA ARG A 701 -4.34 5.52 -12.41
C ARG A 701 -5.05 6.47 -11.45
N TYR A 702 -4.60 7.72 -11.38
CA TYR A 702 -5.19 8.73 -10.48
C TYR A 702 -6.60 9.20 -10.89
N THR A 703 -6.96 8.97 -12.15
CA THR A 703 -8.31 9.23 -12.66
C THR A 703 -9.32 8.14 -12.27
N ILE A 704 -8.84 6.92 -11.97
CA ILE A 704 -9.65 5.82 -11.44
C ILE A 704 -9.83 6.02 -9.93
N ASP A 705 -8.73 6.17 -9.20
CA ASP A 705 -8.74 6.34 -7.74
C ASP A 705 -9.44 7.65 -7.30
N GLY A 706 -9.53 8.65 -8.19
CA GLY A 706 -10.26 9.90 -7.95
C GLY A 706 -11.77 9.74 -7.71
N GLY A 707 -12.34 8.55 -8.02
CA GLY A 707 -13.70 8.16 -7.65
C GLY A 707 -13.91 8.00 -6.14
N GLY A 708 -12.83 7.73 -5.40
CA GLY A 708 -12.80 7.56 -3.95
C GLY A 708 -13.33 6.21 -3.48
N VAL A 709 -13.98 6.20 -2.31
CA VAL A 709 -14.41 4.97 -1.60
C VAL A 709 -15.36 4.11 -2.43
N GLY A 710 -14.98 2.84 -2.66
CA GLY A 710 -15.73 1.86 -3.45
C GLY A 710 -16.66 0.95 -2.64
N LYS A 711 -17.32 -0.01 -3.33
CA LYS A 711 -18.27 -0.96 -2.69
C LYS A 711 -17.58 -1.90 -1.71
N TYR A 712 -16.36 -2.34 -2.02
CA TYR A 712 -15.55 -3.18 -1.13
C TYR A 712 -15.26 -2.46 0.18
N ASP A 713 -14.79 -1.21 0.11
CA ASP A 713 -14.42 -0.42 1.29
C ASP A 713 -15.63 -0.21 2.22
N ARG A 714 -16.79 0.10 1.63
CA ARG A 714 -18.06 0.18 2.36
C ARG A 714 -18.41 -1.15 3.03
N ALA A 715 -18.34 -2.26 2.30
CA ALA A 715 -18.67 -3.58 2.82
C ALA A 715 -17.71 -4.02 3.95
N ALA A 716 -16.42 -3.71 3.80
CA ALA A 716 -15.41 -3.93 4.83
C ALA A 716 -15.74 -3.15 6.10
N MET A 717 -16.08 -1.85 6.00
CA MET A 717 -16.50 -1.05 7.16
C MET A 717 -17.76 -1.59 7.85
N LEU A 718 -18.77 -2.01 7.09
CA LEU A 718 -19.99 -2.64 7.62
C LEU A 718 -19.69 -3.94 8.37
N PHE A 719 -18.78 -4.75 7.84
CA PHE A 719 -18.31 -5.96 8.52
C PHE A 719 -17.51 -5.61 9.79
N GLY A 720 -16.49 -4.75 9.68
CA GLY A 720 -15.56 -4.40 10.75
C GLY A 720 -16.22 -3.70 11.93
N TYR A 721 -17.15 -2.78 11.68
CA TYR A 721 -17.75 -1.91 12.70
C TYR A 721 -19.17 -2.31 13.12
N ALA A 722 -20.00 -2.85 12.22
CA ALA A 722 -21.40 -3.21 12.50
C ALA A 722 -21.68 -4.72 12.43
N ASN A 723 -20.67 -5.54 12.13
CA ASN A 723 -20.80 -7.00 11.96
C ASN A 723 -21.88 -7.41 10.94
N LYS A 724 -22.05 -6.60 9.88
CA LYS A 724 -23.00 -6.84 8.79
C LYS A 724 -22.27 -7.27 7.52
N VAL A 725 -22.92 -8.12 6.73
CA VAL A 725 -22.47 -8.55 5.39
C VAL A 725 -23.61 -8.46 4.40
N GLU A 726 -23.28 -8.28 3.13
CA GLU A 726 -24.27 -8.22 2.06
C GLU A 726 -24.57 -9.60 1.48
N VAL A 727 -25.85 -9.86 1.22
CA VAL A 727 -26.34 -11.02 0.50
C VAL A 727 -27.22 -10.58 -0.66
N PHE A 728 -27.27 -11.40 -1.71
CA PHE A 728 -28.19 -11.20 -2.82
C PHE A 728 -29.61 -11.64 -2.44
N LEU A 729 -30.62 -10.84 -2.80
CA LEU A 729 -32.03 -11.26 -2.70
C LEU A 729 -32.36 -12.33 -3.74
N ASP A 730 -31.85 -12.14 -4.95
CA ASP A 730 -31.86 -13.05 -6.09
C ASP A 730 -30.43 -13.25 -6.59
N ALA A 731 -29.87 -14.44 -6.34
CA ALA A 731 -28.53 -14.83 -6.77
C ALA A 731 -28.54 -15.64 -8.08
N GLY A 732 -29.69 -15.68 -8.77
CA GLY A 732 -29.93 -16.50 -9.95
C GLY A 732 -30.56 -17.84 -9.58
N THR A 733 -30.50 -18.80 -10.50
CA THR A 733 -31.08 -20.13 -10.29
C THR A 733 -30.31 -20.93 -9.24
N LYS A 734 -31.00 -21.72 -8.40
CA LYS A 734 -30.38 -22.62 -7.41
C LYS A 734 -29.27 -23.51 -7.96
N ALA A 735 -29.38 -23.94 -9.21
CA ALA A 735 -28.37 -24.78 -9.89
C ALA A 735 -27.00 -24.07 -10.06
N ASN A 736 -27.00 -22.73 -10.07
CA ASN A 736 -25.82 -21.91 -10.33
C ASN A 736 -25.33 -21.18 -9.08
N GLU A 737 -25.96 -21.33 -7.91
CA GLU A 737 -25.53 -20.61 -6.69
C GLU A 737 -24.08 -20.93 -6.27
N GLY A 738 -23.58 -22.12 -6.60
CA GLY A 738 -22.18 -22.51 -6.36
C GLY A 738 -21.17 -21.60 -7.07
N ILE A 739 -21.57 -20.93 -8.15
CA ILE A 739 -20.70 -20.04 -8.93
C ILE A 739 -20.15 -18.88 -8.10
N TRP A 740 -20.93 -18.39 -7.12
CA TRP A 740 -20.51 -17.25 -6.31
C TRP A 740 -19.45 -17.63 -5.28
N LYS A 741 -19.47 -18.89 -4.83
CA LYS A 741 -18.38 -19.45 -4.03
C LYS A 741 -17.14 -19.59 -4.91
N ASP A 742 -17.29 -20.17 -6.10
CA ASP A 742 -16.17 -20.32 -7.04
C ASP A 742 -15.58 -18.97 -7.47
N TRP A 743 -16.41 -17.94 -7.61
CA TRP A 743 -15.99 -16.57 -7.90
C TRP A 743 -15.07 -16.02 -6.81
N PHE A 744 -15.47 -16.23 -5.54
CA PHE A 744 -14.70 -15.79 -4.39
C PHE A 744 -13.38 -16.55 -4.26
N ASP A 745 -13.42 -17.88 -4.41
CA ASP A 745 -12.24 -18.75 -4.31
C ASP A 745 -11.27 -18.50 -5.48
N GLY A 746 -11.80 -18.40 -6.71
CA GLY A 746 -11.05 -18.24 -7.97
C GLY A 746 -10.74 -16.79 -8.34
N ARG A 747 -11.03 -15.81 -7.48
CA ARG A 747 -10.69 -14.39 -7.67
C ARG A 747 -11.21 -13.81 -8.99
N GLY A 748 -12.47 -14.07 -9.30
CA GLY A 748 -13.13 -13.51 -10.49
C GLY A 748 -12.99 -14.34 -11.77
N GLU A 749 -12.06 -15.31 -11.79
CA GLU A 749 -11.93 -16.28 -12.88
C GLU A 749 -12.29 -17.69 -12.42
N ILE A 750 -13.34 -18.25 -13.01
CA ILE A 750 -13.85 -19.57 -12.61
C ILE A 750 -13.55 -20.57 -13.73
N LEU A 751 -12.63 -21.48 -13.45
CA LEU A 751 -12.30 -22.60 -14.34
C LEU A 751 -13.02 -23.87 -13.89
N LYS A 752 -13.78 -24.49 -14.79
CA LYS A 752 -14.50 -25.75 -14.56
C LYS A 752 -14.07 -26.81 -15.55
N PHE A 753 -14.07 -28.07 -15.09
CA PHE A 753 -13.68 -29.22 -15.88
C PHE A 753 -14.90 -30.12 -16.06
N TRP A 754 -15.35 -30.29 -17.29
CA TRP A 754 -16.51 -31.10 -17.63
C TRP A 754 -16.13 -32.30 -18.49
N THR A 755 -16.98 -33.32 -18.48
CA THR A 755 -16.92 -34.48 -19.38
C THR A 755 -16.77 -34.11 -20.86
N PHE A 756 -17.32 -32.97 -21.28
CA PHE A 756 -17.27 -32.48 -22.66
C PHE A 756 -16.14 -31.45 -22.93
N GLY A 757 -15.36 -31.09 -21.93
CA GLY A 757 -14.23 -30.16 -22.03
C GLY A 757 -14.15 -29.14 -20.89
N PRO A 758 -13.00 -28.48 -20.72
CA PRO A 758 -12.85 -27.40 -19.76
C PRO A 758 -13.63 -26.17 -20.23
N GLU A 759 -14.16 -25.40 -19.29
CA GLU A 759 -14.93 -24.18 -19.56
C GLU A 759 -14.59 -23.09 -18.53
N VAL A 760 -14.43 -21.87 -19.01
CA VAL A 760 -14.23 -20.67 -18.18
C VAL A 760 -15.54 -19.90 -18.07
N TRP A 761 -15.89 -19.52 -16.85
CA TRP A 761 -17.04 -18.66 -16.60
C TRP A 761 -16.59 -17.21 -16.47
N HIS A 762 -16.52 -16.57 -17.63
CA HIS A 762 -16.20 -15.15 -17.75
C HIS A 762 -17.25 -14.27 -17.04
N TYR A 763 -16.85 -13.08 -16.55
CA TYR A 763 -17.74 -12.15 -15.84
C TYR A 763 -19.00 -11.77 -16.64
N THR A 764 -18.91 -11.73 -17.96
CA THR A 764 -20.04 -11.43 -18.86
C THR A 764 -21.08 -12.56 -18.88
N ARG A 765 -20.67 -13.80 -18.63
CA ARG A 765 -21.59 -14.93 -18.45
C ARG A 765 -22.29 -14.87 -17.10
N VAL A 766 -21.57 -14.46 -16.05
CA VAL A 766 -22.15 -14.18 -14.73
C VAL A 766 -23.19 -13.04 -14.83
N TYR A 767 -22.86 -11.96 -15.54
CA TYR A 767 -23.83 -10.92 -15.89
C TYR A 767 -25.01 -11.48 -16.70
N GLY A 768 -24.79 -12.44 -17.60
CA GLY A 768 -25.85 -13.12 -18.34
C GLY A 768 -26.91 -13.79 -17.45
N LEU A 769 -26.56 -14.23 -16.24
CA LEU A 769 -27.46 -14.88 -15.29
C LEU A 769 -28.41 -13.89 -14.59
N LEU A 770 -27.87 -12.76 -14.14
CA LEU A 770 -28.58 -11.80 -13.29
C LEU A 770 -28.99 -10.51 -13.99
N LYS A 771 -28.36 -10.20 -15.13
CA LYS A 771 -28.43 -8.90 -15.80
C LYS A 771 -28.17 -7.77 -14.78
N ASP A 772 -29.00 -6.74 -14.79
CA ASP A 772 -28.81 -5.56 -13.93
C ASP A 772 -28.86 -5.89 -12.43
N LYS A 773 -29.56 -6.97 -12.04
CA LYS A 773 -29.62 -7.42 -10.64
C LYS A 773 -28.25 -7.78 -10.05
N MET A 774 -27.24 -8.02 -10.89
CA MET A 774 -25.90 -8.37 -10.42
C MET A 774 -25.25 -7.22 -9.62
N TRP A 775 -25.42 -6.00 -10.09
CA TRP A 775 -24.68 -4.83 -9.58
C TRP A 775 -25.59 -3.82 -8.88
N GLN A 776 -26.89 -3.82 -9.18
CA GLN A 776 -27.87 -2.92 -8.57
C GLN A 776 -28.00 -3.16 -7.05
N SER A 777 -28.16 -2.05 -6.32
CA SER A 777 -28.25 -2.04 -4.86
C SER A 777 -29.57 -2.59 -4.32
N ASP A 778 -30.65 -2.60 -5.12
CA ASP A 778 -31.95 -3.13 -4.73
C ASP A 778 -31.97 -4.67 -4.58
N ASN A 779 -31.02 -5.36 -5.20
CA ASN A 779 -30.83 -6.80 -5.06
C ASN A 779 -29.86 -7.17 -3.92
N ARG A 780 -29.37 -6.20 -3.14
CA ARG A 780 -28.40 -6.42 -2.05
C ARG A 780 -29.02 -6.03 -0.72
N VAL A 781 -28.96 -6.93 0.25
CA VAL A 781 -29.47 -6.69 1.61
C VAL A 781 -28.43 -7.05 2.66
N LEU A 782 -28.43 -6.34 3.77
CA LEU A 782 -27.53 -6.57 4.89
C LEU A 782 -28.11 -7.61 5.86
N VAL A 783 -27.26 -8.54 6.27
CA VAL A 783 -27.56 -9.56 7.29
C VAL A 783 -26.43 -9.61 8.31
N ASP A 784 -26.68 -10.21 9.47
CA ASP A 784 -25.64 -10.39 10.50
C ASP A 784 -24.57 -11.39 10.04
N ALA A 785 -23.30 -11.02 10.15
CA ALA A 785 -22.18 -11.86 9.76
C ALA A 785 -22.13 -13.19 10.54
N SER A 786 -22.71 -13.25 11.74
CA SER A 786 -22.85 -14.47 12.53
C SER A 786 -23.79 -15.51 11.92
N THR A 787 -24.60 -15.13 10.92
CA THR A 787 -25.51 -16.03 10.20
C THR A 787 -24.85 -16.72 9.01
N LEU A 788 -23.57 -16.40 8.73
CA LEU A 788 -22.82 -17.02 7.65
C LEU A 788 -22.60 -18.52 7.87
N SER A 789 -22.59 -19.27 6.77
CA SER A 789 -22.19 -20.66 6.73
C SER A 789 -20.70 -20.81 7.04
N ALA A 790 -20.27 -22.04 7.39
CA ALA A 790 -18.88 -22.30 7.75
C ALA A 790 -17.88 -22.02 6.61
N ASP A 791 -18.31 -22.14 5.37
CA ASP A 791 -17.56 -21.82 4.15
C ASP A 791 -17.76 -20.35 3.69
N LEU A 792 -18.48 -19.55 4.48
CA LEU A 792 -18.73 -18.12 4.27
C LEU A 792 -19.46 -17.79 2.96
N SER A 793 -20.03 -18.76 2.24
CA SER A 793 -20.67 -18.54 0.94
C SER A 793 -22.12 -18.10 1.03
N LYS A 794 -22.82 -18.45 2.12
CA LYS A 794 -24.26 -18.20 2.32
C LYS A 794 -24.54 -17.66 3.72
N ALA A 795 -25.67 -16.98 3.87
CA ALA A 795 -26.16 -16.53 5.16
C ALA A 795 -27.60 -17.02 5.39
N LYS A 796 -27.92 -17.38 6.64
CA LYS A 796 -29.28 -17.78 7.04
C LYS A 796 -30.16 -16.56 7.25
N THR A 797 -31.28 -16.49 6.55
CA THR A 797 -32.29 -15.42 6.70
C THR A 797 -33.67 -16.02 7.02
N GLU A 798 -34.63 -15.18 7.41
CA GLU A 798 -36.03 -15.60 7.64
C GLU A 798 -36.67 -16.19 6.37
N GLU A 799 -36.23 -15.75 5.19
CA GLU A 799 -36.68 -16.24 3.88
C GLU A 799 -35.90 -17.47 3.37
N GLY A 800 -34.98 -17.99 4.18
CA GLY A 800 -34.09 -19.10 3.83
C GLY A 800 -32.63 -18.68 3.61
N ASP A 801 -31.83 -19.62 3.10
CA ASP A 801 -30.41 -19.36 2.82
C ASP A 801 -30.26 -18.43 1.62
N LYS A 802 -29.53 -17.32 1.80
CA LYS A 802 -29.19 -16.36 0.75
C LYS A 802 -27.69 -16.41 0.46
N VAL A 803 -27.32 -16.16 -0.79
CA VAL A 803 -25.91 -16.16 -1.21
C VAL A 803 -25.24 -14.85 -0.80
N ARG A 804 -24.06 -14.93 -0.19
CA ARG A 804 -23.26 -13.75 0.15
C ARG A 804 -22.74 -13.10 -1.13
N VAL A 805 -22.76 -11.78 -1.17
CA VAL A 805 -22.06 -11.02 -2.21
C VAL A 805 -20.56 -11.32 -2.11
N PRO A 806 -19.93 -11.85 -3.18
CA PRO A 806 -18.52 -12.21 -3.12
C PRO A 806 -17.67 -10.98 -3.41
N TYR A 807 -17.09 -10.41 -2.35
CA TYR A 807 -16.03 -9.41 -2.41
C TYR A 807 -14.67 -10.10 -2.53
N ILE A 808 -13.80 -9.62 -3.42
CA ILE A 808 -12.45 -10.17 -3.59
C ILE A 808 -11.45 -9.38 -2.72
N HIS A 809 -10.63 -10.10 -1.96
CA HIS A 809 -9.57 -9.54 -1.15
C HIS A 809 -8.20 -10.18 -1.45
N CYS A 810 -7.20 -9.37 -1.77
CA CYS A 810 -5.81 -9.78 -1.92
C CYS A 810 -4.86 -8.86 -1.13
N SER A 811 -3.95 -9.45 -0.34
CA SER A 811 -2.97 -8.72 0.47
C SER A 811 -1.55 -8.83 -0.09
N HIS A 812 -0.60 -8.06 0.44
CA HIS A 812 0.84 -8.12 0.08
C HIS A 812 1.47 -9.50 0.14
N SER A 813 0.99 -10.37 1.02
CA SER A 813 1.51 -11.74 1.11
C SER A 813 1.19 -12.60 -0.11
N ARG A 814 0.32 -12.09 -1.00
CA ARG A 814 -0.19 -12.77 -2.20
C ARG A 814 -0.21 -11.88 -3.45
N SER A 815 0.44 -10.70 -3.41
CA SER A 815 0.50 -9.79 -4.56
C SER A 815 1.42 -10.33 -5.66
N ASP A 816 1.04 -10.07 -6.90
CA ASP A 816 1.86 -10.39 -8.09
C ASP A 816 2.36 -11.86 -8.06
N LEU A 817 1.50 -12.82 -7.69
CA LEU A 817 1.84 -14.26 -7.73
C LEU A 817 1.36 -14.96 -9.00
N SER A 818 0.34 -14.42 -9.65
CA SER A 818 -0.28 -14.97 -10.86
C SER A 818 -0.75 -13.84 -11.78
N ASP A 819 -1.80 -14.08 -12.55
CA ASP A 819 -2.58 -13.14 -13.34
C ASP A 819 -3.69 -12.40 -12.59
N SER A 820 -3.93 -12.77 -11.33
CA SER A 820 -4.86 -12.11 -10.40
C SER A 820 -4.11 -11.46 -9.24
N CYS A 821 -4.78 -10.61 -8.46
CA CYS A 821 -4.20 -9.93 -7.30
C CYS A 821 -2.96 -9.09 -7.67
N LEU A 822 -3.01 -8.40 -8.81
CA LEU A 822 -1.89 -7.63 -9.33
C LEU A 822 -1.83 -6.27 -8.67
N THR A 823 -0.63 -5.71 -8.59
CA THR A 823 -0.48 -4.29 -8.21
C THR A 823 -0.46 -3.44 -9.48
N ARG A 824 -1.11 -2.27 -9.49
CA ARG A 824 -1.02 -1.30 -10.62
C ARG A 824 -1.58 -1.87 -11.91
N ASP A 825 -2.77 -2.44 -11.84
CA ASP A 825 -3.51 -2.96 -12.97
C ASP A 825 -4.89 -2.29 -13.07
N PHE A 826 -5.58 -2.52 -14.18
CA PHE A 826 -6.99 -2.20 -14.33
C PHE A 826 -7.53 -2.97 -15.54
N GLY A 827 -8.81 -3.28 -15.51
CA GLY A 827 -9.46 -4.14 -16.49
C GLY A 827 -10.23 -5.25 -15.79
N ALA A 828 -11.33 -5.70 -16.38
CA ALA A 828 -12.21 -6.68 -15.76
C ALA A 828 -11.79 -8.15 -15.99
N ASP A 829 -10.81 -8.38 -16.87
CA ASP A 829 -10.28 -9.71 -17.19
C ASP A 829 -8.79 -9.62 -17.58
N SER A 830 -8.15 -10.79 -17.73
CA SER A 830 -6.75 -10.91 -18.12
C SER A 830 -6.43 -10.32 -19.51
N TYR A 831 -7.37 -10.33 -20.46
CA TYR A 831 -7.16 -9.68 -21.76
C TYR A 831 -7.05 -8.16 -21.60
N GLU A 832 -8.01 -7.54 -20.91
CA GLU A 832 -8.07 -6.11 -20.69
C GLU A 832 -6.81 -5.65 -19.94
N ARG A 833 -6.43 -6.36 -18.87
CA ARG A 833 -5.23 -6.03 -18.08
C ARG A 833 -3.94 -6.07 -18.90
N MET A 834 -3.69 -7.09 -19.72
CA MET A 834 -2.47 -7.12 -20.55
C MET A 834 -2.48 -6.01 -21.58
N LYS A 835 -3.61 -5.83 -22.28
CA LYS A 835 -3.73 -4.78 -23.29
C LYS A 835 -3.40 -3.42 -22.66
N ASN A 836 -3.98 -3.17 -21.49
CA ASN A 836 -3.78 -1.98 -20.70
C ASN A 836 -2.31 -1.79 -20.27
N TYR A 837 -1.64 -2.84 -19.79
CA TYR A 837 -0.21 -2.79 -19.53
C TYR A 837 0.58 -2.38 -20.77
N LEU A 838 0.38 -3.08 -21.89
CA LEU A 838 1.12 -2.83 -23.13
C LEU A 838 0.92 -1.39 -23.64
N ASP A 839 -0.32 -0.89 -23.60
CA ASP A 839 -0.66 0.48 -24.02
C ASP A 839 -0.01 1.53 -23.11
N GLU A 840 -0.01 1.31 -21.79
CA GLU A 840 0.58 2.25 -20.82
C GLU A 840 2.09 2.36 -20.95
N TRP A 841 2.76 1.24 -21.21
CA TRP A 841 4.21 1.26 -21.38
C TRP A 841 4.64 2.12 -22.55
N ASP A 842 3.95 2.00 -23.67
CA ASP A 842 4.25 2.82 -24.84
C ASP A 842 3.92 4.30 -24.59
N THR A 843 2.81 4.58 -23.90
CA THR A 843 2.39 5.93 -23.55
C THR A 843 3.42 6.64 -22.66
N TRP A 844 3.91 5.97 -21.61
CA TRP A 844 4.78 6.59 -20.60
C TRP A 844 6.27 6.49 -20.94
N TYR A 845 6.64 5.76 -21.99
CA TYR A 845 8.03 5.55 -22.41
C TYR A 845 8.82 6.87 -22.47
N ILE A 846 8.27 7.92 -23.09
CA ILE A 846 8.97 9.20 -23.25
C ILE A 846 9.24 9.88 -21.91
N THR A 847 8.26 9.90 -21.01
CA THR A 847 8.42 10.54 -19.71
C THR A 847 9.29 9.74 -18.75
N ARG A 848 9.38 8.42 -18.93
CA ARG A 848 10.14 7.52 -18.05
C ARG A 848 11.58 7.30 -18.53
N ALA A 849 11.81 7.23 -19.84
CA ALA A 849 13.13 7.00 -20.42
C ALA A 849 13.96 8.29 -20.48
N PHE A 850 13.34 9.47 -20.55
CA PHE A 850 14.04 10.75 -20.69
C PHE A 850 14.01 11.54 -19.39
N THR A 851 15.18 11.98 -18.92
CA THR A 851 15.31 12.72 -17.66
C THR A 851 14.61 14.08 -17.72
N ARG A 852 14.61 14.74 -18.89
CA ARG A 852 14.00 16.07 -19.13
C ARG A 852 14.42 17.12 -18.08
N GLY A 853 15.68 17.04 -17.61
CA GLY A 853 16.20 17.90 -16.56
C GLY A 853 15.84 17.49 -15.12
N SER A 854 15.13 16.37 -14.93
CA SER A 854 14.86 15.79 -13.61
C SER A 854 16.13 15.22 -13.00
N VAL A 855 16.39 15.57 -11.74
CA VAL A 855 17.44 14.97 -10.92
C VAL A 855 16.92 13.67 -10.31
N GLY A 856 17.77 12.64 -10.19
CA GLY A 856 17.42 11.35 -9.56
C GLY A 856 16.89 10.28 -10.52
N VAL A 857 16.64 10.60 -11.80
CA VAL A 857 16.35 9.62 -12.83
C VAL A 857 17.67 9.11 -13.42
N ASN A 858 17.98 7.83 -13.23
CA ASN A 858 19.17 7.18 -13.76
C ASN A 858 18.84 5.84 -14.44
N ASN A 859 19.78 5.34 -15.23
CA ASN A 859 19.61 4.15 -16.07
C ASN A 859 19.20 2.90 -15.25
N TRP A 860 19.72 2.77 -14.02
CA TRP A 860 19.38 1.67 -13.12
C TRP A 860 17.94 1.77 -12.60
N SER A 861 17.49 2.97 -12.22
CA SER A 861 16.13 3.22 -11.74
C SER A 861 15.08 2.96 -12.83
N TYR A 862 15.38 3.37 -14.08
CA TYR A 862 14.53 3.10 -15.24
C TYR A 862 14.40 1.58 -15.48
N ALA A 863 15.52 0.88 -15.56
CA ALA A 863 15.51 -0.53 -15.89
C ALA A 863 14.91 -1.41 -14.78
N SER A 864 15.13 -1.06 -13.50
CA SER A 864 14.49 -1.73 -12.37
C SER A 864 12.96 -1.59 -12.41
N ARG A 865 12.45 -0.39 -12.72
CA ARG A 865 11.01 -0.11 -12.85
C ARG A 865 10.40 -0.88 -14.03
N TRP A 866 11.11 -0.92 -15.15
CA TRP A 866 10.67 -1.64 -16.34
C TRP A 866 10.60 -3.15 -16.12
N TYR A 867 11.62 -3.73 -15.48
CA TYR A 867 11.64 -5.16 -15.18
C TYR A 867 10.51 -5.58 -14.23
N GLY A 868 10.38 -4.89 -13.09
CA GLY A 868 9.40 -5.25 -12.06
C GLY A 868 7.95 -5.07 -12.49
N ARG A 869 7.65 -4.05 -13.30
CA ARG A 869 6.26 -3.75 -13.67
C ARG A 869 5.79 -4.40 -14.98
N LEU A 870 6.68 -4.89 -15.84
CA LEU A 870 6.29 -5.50 -17.11
C LEU A 870 6.77 -6.95 -17.22
N TYR A 871 8.08 -7.18 -17.19
CA TYR A 871 8.61 -8.51 -17.46
C TYR A 871 8.28 -9.53 -16.39
N GLN A 872 8.34 -9.13 -15.12
CA GLN A 872 7.94 -10.01 -14.04
C GLN A 872 6.48 -10.45 -14.19
N LYS A 873 5.58 -9.53 -14.55
CA LYS A 873 4.15 -9.80 -14.75
C LYS A 873 3.89 -10.72 -15.95
N ILE A 874 4.49 -10.41 -17.11
CA ILE A 874 4.40 -11.27 -18.31
C ILE A 874 4.89 -12.70 -17.99
N LYS A 875 5.98 -12.83 -17.24
CA LYS A 875 6.50 -14.13 -16.82
C LYS A 875 5.51 -14.88 -15.94
N GLN A 876 4.90 -14.23 -14.95
CA GLN A 876 3.98 -14.88 -14.02
C GLN A 876 2.72 -15.39 -14.71
N TRP A 877 2.17 -14.63 -15.66
CA TRP A 877 1.04 -15.09 -16.48
C TRP A 877 1.41 -16.32 -17.31
N HIS A 878 2.63 -16.32 -17.87
CA HIS A 878 3.13 -17.48 -18.59
C HIS A 878 3.31 -18.70 -17.68
N ASP A 879 3.74 -18.51 -16.42
CA ASP A 879 3.89 -19.61 -15.47
C ASP A 879 2.53 -20.28 -15.20
N MET A 880 1.46 -19.50 -15.04
CA MET A 880 0.10 -20.02 -14.83
C MET A 880 -0.44 -20.73 -16.08
N TYR A 881 -0.40 -20.07 -17.23
CA TYR A 881 -0.81 -20.66 -18.50
C TYR A 881 0.01 -21.94 -18.84
N GLY A 882 1.29 -21.93 -18.48
CA GLY A 882 2.22 -23.04 -18.59
C GLY A 882 1.88 -24.22 -17.67
N LEU A 883 1.37 -23.97 -16.47
CA LEU A 883 0.89 -24.98 -15.53
C LEU A 883 -0.34 -25.69 -16.10
N TYR A 884 -1.35 -24.93 -16.52
CA TYR A 884 -2.60 -25.50 -17.02
C TYR A 884 -2.44 -26.20 -18.37
N SER A 885 -1.60 -25.68 -19.26
CA SER A 885 -1.25 -26.41 -20.49
C SER A 885 -0.57 -27.76 -20.22
N ALA A 886 0.02 -27.98 -19.04
CA ALA A 886 0.61 -29.27 -18.66
C ALA A 886 -0.40 -30.17 -17.92
N LEU A 887 -1.39 -29.57 -17.27
CA LEU A 887 -2.47 -30.25 -16.56
C LEU A 887 -3.54 -30.81 -17.51
N LEU A 888 -4.03 -29.99 -18.46
CA LEU A 888 -5.13 -30.35 -19.36
C LEU A 888 -4.93 -31.65 -20.17
N PRO A 889 -3.73 -32.01 -20.65
CA PRO A 889 -3.51 -33.26 -21.39
C PRO A 889 -3.82 -34.53 -20.59
N GLN A 890 -3.83 -34.47 -19.26
CA GLN A 890 -4.26 -35.60 -18.40
C GLN A 890 -5.72 -35.98 -18.65
N PHE A 891 -6.55 -35.03 -19.07
CA PHE A 891 -8.00 -35.17 -19.09
C PHE A 891 -8.58 -35.14 -20.52
N TYR A 892 -7.96 -34.34 -21.40
CA TYR A 892 -8.59 -33.95 -22.67
C TYR A 892 -7.69 -34.20 -23.88
N SER A 893 -8.31 -34.45 -25.03
CA SER A 893 -7.61 -34.59 -26.30
C SER A 893 -7.08 -33.24 -26.81
N PRO A 894 -6.05 -33.23 -27.68
CA PRO A 894 -5.55 -32.00 -28.31
C PRO A 894 -6.61 -31.15 -28.99
N ALA A 895 -7.63 -31.78 -29.61
CA ALA A 895 -8.72 -31.07 -30.28
C ALA A 895 -9.59 -30.26 -29.29
N ILE A 896 -9.92 -30.84 -28.12
CA ILE A 896 -10.68 -30.16 -27.07
C ILE A 896 -9.85 -29.02 -26.49
N MET A 897 -8.56 -29.27 -26.20
CA MET A 897 -7.65 -28.25 -25.68
C MET A 897 -7.49 -27.08 -26.66
N LYS A 898 -7.31 -27.35 -27.96
CA LYS A 898 -7.17 -26.30 -28.98
C LYS A 898 -8.40 -25.41 -29.00
N LYS A 899 -9.61 -25.99 -28.97
CA LYS A 899 -10.85 -25.23 -28.88
C LYS A 899 -10.88 -24.36 -27.63
N PHE A 900 -10.51 -24.90 -26.47
CA PHE A 900 -10.50 -24.16 -25.21
C PHE A 900 -9.55 -22.95 -25.24
N PHE A 901 -8.33 -23.10 -25.72
CA PHE A 901 -7.37 -21.99 -25.80
C PHE A 901 -7.73 -20.93 -26.85
N THR A 902 -8.57 -21.25 -27.84
CA THR A 902 -8.96 -20.28 -28.89
C THR A 902 -10.37 -19.71 -28.71
N ASP A 903 -11.16 -20.22 -27.77
CA ASP A 903 -12.53 -19.76 -27.54
C ASP A 903 -12.53 -18.50 -26.66
N ALA A 904 -12.95 -17.38 -27.24
CA ALA A 904 -12.97 -16.08 -26.57
C ALA A 904 -14.15 -15.90 -25.59
N GLU A 905 -15.20 -16.73 -25.66
CA GLU A 905 -16.39 -16.59 -24.80
C GLU A 905 -16.45 -17.63 -23.68
N LYS A 906 -16.01 -18.87 -23.94
CA LYS A 906 -16.14 -20.01 -23.02
C LYS A 906 -14.81 -20.65 -22.65
N GLY A 907 -13.72 -20.15 -23.22
CA GLY A 907 -12.38 -20.66 -22.99
C GLY A 907 -11.41 -19.54 -22.64
N TRP A 908 -10.14 -19.80 -22.93
CA TRP A 908 -9.02 -18.93 -22.62
C TRP A 908 -8.55 -18.09 -23.80
N GLY A 909 -9.41 -17.81 -24.79
CA GLY A 909 -9.03 -16.94 -25.91
C GLY A 909 -8.47 -15.58 -25.47
N GLY A 910 -9.03 -14.99 -24.40
CA GLY A 910 -8.52 -13.76 -23.78
C GLY A 910 -7.11 -13.92 -23.20
N GLU A 911 -6.90 -14.95 -22.40
CA GLU A 911 -5.61 -15.24 -21.75
C GLU A 911 -4.54 -15.66 -22.78
N THR A 912 -4.91 -16.45 -23.78
CA THR A 912 -4.05 -16.83 -24.91
C THR A 912 -3.59 -15.60 -25.70
N TRP A 913 -4.51 -14.66 -25.97
CA TRP A 913 -4.14 -13.38 -26.59
C TRP A 913 -3.16 -12.61 -25.70
N ALA A 914 -3.41 -12.55 -24.41
CA ALA A 914 -2.59 -11.84 -23.45
C ALA A 914 -1.16 -12.42 -23.38
N VAL A 915 -1.01 -13.73 -23.24
CA VAL A 915 0.30 -14.40 -23.19
C VAL A 915 1.04 -14.23 -24.50
N GLN A 916 0.37 -14.42 -25.65
CA GLN A 916 0.99 -14.24 -26.96
C GLN A 916 1.50 -12.80 -27.13
N ASN A 917 0.69 -11.81 -26.78
CA ASN A 917 1.06 -10.41 -26.96
C ASN A 917 2.11 -9.93 -25.97
N GLY A 918 2.15 -10.49 -24.75
CA GLY A 918 3.30 -10.31 -23.84
C GLY A 918 4.62 -10.79 -24.46
N PHE A 919 4.62 -11.95 -25.12
CA PHE A 919 5.81 -12.43 -25.85
C PHE A 919 6.12 -11.61 -27.10
N ASN A 920 5.11 -11.25 -27.88
CA ASN A 920 5.29 -10.43 -29.07
C ASN A 920 5.85 -9.07 -28.71
N TYR A 921 5.45 -8.48 -27.59
CA TYR A 921 6.04 -7.26 -27.08
C TYR A 921 7.54 -7.44 -26.82
N LEU A 922 7.94 -8.50 -26.13
CA LEU A 922 9.37 -8.79 -25.88
C LEU A 922 10.13 -8.98 -27.22
N MET A 923 9.54 -9.71 -28.17
CA MET A 923 10.14 -9.94 -29.48
C MET A 923 10.26 -8.67 -30.30
N GLN A 924 9.19 -7.88 -30.41
CA GLN A 924 9.20 -6.57 -31.10
C GLN A 924 10.19 -5.63 -30.44
N THR A 925 10.27 -5.64 -29.10
CA THR A 925 11.27 -4.89 -28.36
C THR A 925 12.67 -5.33 -28.80
N ILE A 926 13.03 -6.62 -28.72
CA ILE A 926 14.37 -7.14 -29.11
C ILE A 926 14.71 -6.83 -30.58
N LEU A 927 13.73 -6.90 -31.47
CA LEU A 927 13.90 -6.66 -32.90
C LEU A 927 13.87 -5.17 -33.29
N MET A 928 13.57 -4.29 -32.34
CA MET A 928 13.49 -2.86 -32.60
C MET A 928 14.89 -2.28 -32.81
N PRO A 929 15.13 -1.58 -33.94
CA PRO A 929 16.41 -0.94 -34.20
C PRO A 929 16.69 0.19 -33.22
N ASP A 930 17.97 0.43 -32.92
CA ASP A 930 18.47 1.57 -32.14
C ASP A 930 18.32 2.89 -32.92
N ILE A 931 18.40 4.04 -32.23
CA ILE A 931 18.47 5.33 -32.92
C ILE A 931 19.75 5.42 -33.73
N GLY A 932 19.62 5.94 -34.94
CA GLY A 932 20.75 6.23 -35.80
C GLY A 932 20.40 6.14 -37.27
N SER A 933 21.44 6.28 -38.08
CA SER A 933 21.34 6.05 -39.52
C SER A 933 21.67 4.60 -39.83
N TYR A 934 20.99 4.07 -40.84
CA TYR A 934 21.09 2.71 -41.29
C TYR A 934 21.38 2.67 -42.78
N SER A 935 22.39 1.89 -43.16
CA SER A 935 22.73 1.58 -44.55
C SER A 935 22.42 0.12 -44.86
N GLN A 936 21.95 -0.14 -46.06
CA GLN A 936 21.64 -1.49 -46.51
C GLN A 936 22.93 -2.22 -46.89
N VAL A 937 23.19 -3.34 -46.23
CA VAL A 937 24.36 -4.20 -46.44
C VAL A 937 23.88 -5.55 -46.93
N THR A 938 24.48 -6.05 -48.01
CA THR A 938 24.23 -7.40 -48.52
C THR A 938 25.15 -8.37 -47.77
N GLN A 939 24.55 -9.33 -47.08
CA GLN A 939 25.22 -10.44 -46.43
C GLN A 939 25.83 -11.41 -47.48
N PRO A 940 26.80 -12.25 -47.09
CA PRO A 940 27.39 -13.25 -47.99
C PRO A 940 26.39 -14.25 -48.57
N ASP A 941 25.26 -14.48 -47.89
CA ASP A 941 24.16 -15.35 -48.35
C ASP A 941 23.18 -14.64 -49.32
N GLY A 942 23.46 -13.37 -49.67
CA GLY A 942 22.62 -12.55 -50.54
C GLY A 942 21.47 -11.83 -49.82
N THR A 943 21.25 -12.05 -48.52
CA THR A 943 20.24 -11.32 -47.76
C THR A 943 20.65 -9.86 -47.58
N LYS A 944 19.69 -8.96 -47.73
CA LYS A 944 19.90 -7.50 -47.58
C LYS A 944 19.42 -7.09 -46.20
N LEU A 945 20.32 -6.59 -45.36
CA LEU A 945 20.00 -6.13 -44.02
C LEU A 945 20.44 -4.68 -43.82
N TYR A 946 19.65 -3.91 -43.09
CA TYR A 946 20.06 -2.59 -42.64
C TYR A 946 21.02 -2.74 -41.45
N LYS A 947 22.21 -2.16 -41.55
CA LYS A 947 23.19 -2.06 -40.46
C LYS A 947 23.42 -0.59 -40.11
N VAL A 948 23.75 -0.35 -38.84
CA VAL A 948 24.10 0.99 -38.34
C VAL A 948 25.26 1.56 -39.17
N GLY A 949 25.07 2.76 -39.73
CA GLY A 949 26.03 3.43 -40.61
C GLY A 949 25.46 4.72 -41.21
N GLN A 950 26.27 5.50 -41.93
CA GLN A 950 25.79 6.71 -42.60
C GLN A 950 24.96 6.37 -43.85
N GLY A 951 23.73 5.91 -43.65
CA GLY A 951 22.79 5.57 -44.72
C GLY A 951 21.58 6.50 -44.78
N SER A 952 20.70 6.24 -45.75
CA SER A 952 19.54 7.09 -46.09
C SER A 952 18.32 6.88 -45.21
N VAL A 953 18.31 5.86 -44.36
CA VAL A 953 17.24 5.60 -43.39
C VAL A 953 17.75 6.08 -42.04
N THR A 954 17.16 7.12 -41.49
CA THR A 954 17.46 7.63 -40.16
C THR A 954 16.24 7.40 -39.27
N LEU A 955 16.45 6.72 -38.15
CA LEU A 955 15.40 6.46 -37.18
C LEU A 955 15.58 7.37 -35.96
N GLY A 956 14.53 8.13 -35.65
CA GLY A 956 14.43 9.01 -34.49
C GLY A 956 13.91 8.29 -33.24
N VAL A 957 13.71 9.04 -32.16
CA VAL A 957 13.21 8.54 -30.85
C VAL A 957 11.81 7.95 -30.93
N ASP A 958 11.02 8.40 -31.88
CA ASP A 958 9.67 7.96 -32.18
C ASP A 958 9.62 6.59 -32.88
N GLN A 959 10.63 6.26 -33.70
CA GLN A 959 10.66 5.03 -34.51
C GLN A 959 11.68 3.99 -34.04
N ALA A 960 12.64 4.39 -33.22
CA ALA A 960 13.74 3.54 -32.77
C ALA A 960 13.94 3.54 -31.26
N ARG A 961 14.61 2.49 -30.78
CA ARG A 961 14.82 2.21 -29.37
C ARG A 961 15.80 3.21 -28.76
N TYR A 962 15.41 3.84 -27.65
CA TYR A 962 16.24 4.77 -26.88
C TYR A 962 16.22 4.38 -25.39
N TYR A 963 17.41 4.30 -24.82
CA TYR A 963 17.63 3.55 -23.59
C TYR A 963 17.58 4.43 -22.35
N SER A 964 18.00 5.69 -22.47
CA SER A 964 17.81 6.81 -21.54
C SER A 964 18.81 7.91 -21.89
N THR A 965 18.57 9.13 -21.40
CA THR A 965 19.55 10.21 -21.51
C THR A 965 20.62 10.06 -20.43
N ASN A 966 21.90 9.96 -20.79
CA ASN A 966 22.99 10.03 -19.81
C ASN A 966 23.04 11.44 -19.20
N TRP A 967 23.03 11.52 -17.87
CA TRP A 967 23.52 12.73 -17.19
C TRP A 967 25.05 12.75 -17.29
N SER A 968 25.59 13.76 -17.96
CA SER A 968 26.98 14.13 -17.76
C SER A 968 27.11 14.78 -16.39
N PHE A 969 27.77 14.10 -15.44
CA PHE A 969 28.06 14.64 -14.11
C PHE A 969 28.99 15.88 -14.14
N SER A 970 29.49 16.31 -15.31
CA SER A 970 30.46 17.41 -15.42
C SER A 970 29.86 18.81 -15.47
N GLY A 971 28.55 18.98 -15.24
CA GLY A 971 27.96 20.33 -15.16
C GLY A 971 27.95 21.10 -16.49
N GLN A 972 28.21 20.44 -17.62
CA GLN A 972 27.93 20.99 -18.94
C GLN A 972 26.66 20.35 -19.48
N GLY A 973 25.53 21.02 -19.25
CA GLY A 973 24.34 20.82 -20.07
C GLY A 973 24.69 21.13 -21.52
N GLY A 974 24.92 20.10 -22.32
CA GLY A 974 25.17 20.20 -23.75
C GLY A 974 26.14 19.15 -24.29
N LYS A 975 25.62 18.27 -25.17
CA LYS A 975 26.28 17.23 -25.98
C LYS A 975 26.70 16.01 -25.14
N GLU A 976 26.20 14.79 -25.37
CA GLU A 976 25.69 14.11 -26.57
C GLU A 976 24.37 13.38 -26.33
#